data_AF-A0A7V8GQ65-F1
#
_entry.id   AF-A0A7V8GQ65-F1
#
_cell.length_a   1.000
_cell.length_b   1.000
_cell.length_c   1.000
_cell.angle_alpha   90.00
_cell.angle_beta   90.00
_cell.angle_gamma   90.00
#
_symmetry.space_group_name_H-M   'P 1'
#
loop_
_entity.id
_entity.type
_entity.pdbx_description
1 polymer ?
#
loop_
_entity_poly.entity_id
_entity_poly.type
_entity_poly.pdbx_seq_one_letter_code
_entity_poly.pdbx_strand_id
1 'polypeptide(L)'
;MNAVPKMETPQAGARRLFARDIAEGFAPVALHCYADADGQPLFYRPRLKHPDGRKVIKPMRLDGLRYAMGEPPAPKEGKPLYRLPELLADTAAPVWIVEGESCADALAKAGNVATTSGGASSADGMDWTPLRGRSVILWPDHDGPGAEYADKVAGRLRALGCDVRRIDVAALNLPDGGDVVDWLAANPGGDLDTLPMLAAPAVRVEGFAPEPLRRPVPPPEPYPLAELGPVLQPAAESLRRVIQAPDAVCGASVLAAASLAAQALADVEIDGRTVPLSLWMLTVAESGERKSAVDAEAMRAARDHEKALAKSHEVELEAHAAELAEWEARCTDAKTKAKKSQGAGLARALQDIGPAPPAPLLPRVTVADFTAEGLAKLLAAGWPTVGAFTDEAALVFGGHGMTKETVTRTAGTLCKLWDSGTLDRVRAMDGATKLHGRRMALHLLAQPVIAERALSDDVLSGQGFLARCLLAWPQSTAGTRPYKAESLRHDAALGRMAHRLGELHREPLPLAEGERQELQPRPLHLSAKAKAAWVQLHDAVEAGMTPGGQFATVKPWASKTPEQVLRIAGVLSLLESTGAQEIDAATIGRAAELALWHLNEAARLAGTAELSPEVRDAEALLGWCHDTGRTLLYSRDALRLGPGRIRERETFTRAMGELERAGWAEPVEGGAVLDGRHRRHVWRIAPAPEGG
;
A
#
# COMPACT_ATOMS: atom_id res chain seq x y z
N MET A 1 31.81 -55.59 5.54
CA MET A 1 30.89 -54.62 4.91
C MET A 1 29.48 -55.04 5.30
N ASN A 2 28.94 -54.47 6.38
CA ASN A 2 27.55 -54.72 6.78
C ASN A 2 26.65 -53.98 5.79
N ALA A 3 25.81 -54.72 5.06
CA ALA A 3 24.86 -54.14 4.14
C ALA A 3 23.90 -53.22 4.92
N VAL A 4 23.92 -51.93 4.60
CA VAL A 4 22.92 -50.97 5.09
C VAL A 4 21.55 -51.49 4.63
N PRO A 5 20.57 -51.69 5.52
CA PRO A 5 19.27 -52.22 5.12
C PRO A 5 18.58 -51.22 4.17
N LYS A 6 18.27 -51.69 2.96
CA LYS A 6 17.68 -50.88 1.88
C LYS A 6 16.18 -50.68 2.14
N MET A 7 15.73 -49.43 2.09
CA MET A 7 14.32 -49.06 2.20
C MET A 7 13.48 -49.75 1.10
N GLU A 8 12.34 -50.32 1.47
CA GLU A 8 11.39 -50.91 0.53
C GLU A 8 10.84 -49.81 -0.40
N THR A 9 10.74 -50.08 -1.70
CA THR A 9 10.12 -49.13 -2.63
C THR A 9 8.60 -49.18 -2.52
N PRO A 10 7.87 -48.09 -2.83
CA PRO A 10 6.40 -48.10 -2.84
C PRO A 10 5.82 -49.24 -3.68
N GLN A 11 6.40 -49.53 -4.85
CA GLN A 11 5.93 -50.60 -5.73
C GLN A 11 6.15 -51.99 -5.12
N ALA A 12 7.28 -52.21 -4.42
CA ALA A 12 7.54 -53.46 -3.72
C ALA A 12 6.58 -53.63 -2.53
N GLY A 13 6.35 -52.56 -1.77
CA GLY A 13 5.38 -52.52 -0.69
C GLY A 13 3.96 -52.86 -1.15
N ALA A 14 3.49 -52.24 -2.23
CA ALA A 14 2.18 -52.54 -2.81
C ALA A 14 2.06 -54.00 -3.27
N ARG A 15 3.05 -54.53 -4.00
CA ARG A 15 3.04 -55.93 -4.44
C ARG A 15 2.98 -56.91 -3.28
N ARG A 16 3.67 -56.61 -2.17
CA ARG A 16 3.68 -57.47 -0.97
C ARG A 16 2.38 -57.37 -0.19
N LEU A 17 1.89 -56.16 0.08
CA LEU A 17 0.69 -55.93 0.91
C LEU A 17 -0.59 -56.40 0.23
N PHE A 18 -0.65 -56.34 -1.11
CA PHE A 18 -1.80 -56.75 -1.92
C PHE A 18 -1.57 -58.08 -2.65
N ALA A 19 -0.57 -58.87 -2.24
CA ALA A 19 -0.24 -60.14 -2.89
C ALA A 19 -1.43 -61.11 -2.95
N ARG A 20 -2.29 -61.09 -1.93
CA ARG A 20 -3.51 -61.88 -1.88
C ARG A 20 -4.53 -61.42 -2.92
N ASP A 21 -4.82 -60.12 -2.99
CA ASP A 21 -5.74 -59.57 -3.98
C ASP A 21 -5.23 -59.86 -5.41
N ILE A 22 -3.92 -59.75 -5.63
CA ILE A 22 -3.29 -60.09 -6.92
C ILE A 22 -3.47 -61.57 -7.25
N ALA A 23 -3.28 -62.47 -6.28
CA ALA A 23 -3.53 -63.90 -6.46
C ALA A 23 -5.01 -64.23 -6.72
N GLU A 24 -5.93 -63.42 -6.19
CA GLU A 24 -7.37 -63.49 -6.43
C GLU A 24 -7.80 -62.85 -7.77
N GLY A 25 -6.85 -62.43 -8.61
CA GLY A 25 -7.10 -61.96 -9.98
C GLY A 25 -7.18 -60.44 -10.14
N PHE A 26 -6.88 -59.65 -9.10
CA PHE A 26 -6.83 -58.19 -9.20
C PHE A 26 -5.53 -57.71 -9.86
N ALA A 27 -5.64 -56.91 -10.91
CA ALA A 27 -4.50 -56.29 -11.58
C ALA A 27 -4.20 -54.90 -10.95
N PRO A 28 -2.94 -54.60 -10.55
CA PRO A 28 -2.54 -53.24 -10.19
C PRO A 28 -2.63 -52.30 -11.38
N VAL A 29 -3.35 -51.17 -11.23
CA VAL A 29 -3.59 -50.21 -12.32
C VAL A 29 -3.02 -48.83 -12.04
N ALA A 30 -2.88 -48.43 -10.77
CA ALA A 30 -2.27 -47.15 -10.40
C ALA A 30 -1.70 -47.18 -8.97
N LEU A 31 -0.80 -46.24 -8.68
CA LEU A 31 -0.21 -46.02 -7.37
C LEU A 31 -0.19 -44.51 -7.08
N HIS A 32 -1.21 -44.00 -6.41
CA HIS A 32 -1.36 -42.57 -6.17
C HIS A 32 -0.58 -42.15 -4.93
N CYS A 33 0.25 -41.11 -5.04
CA CYS A 33 1.07 -40.57 -3.96
C CYS A 33 0.40 -39.34 -3.33
N TYR A 34 0.24 -39.35 -2.02
CA TYR A 34 -0.13 -38.15 -1.24
C TYR A 34 1.14 -37.61 -0.60
N ALA A 35 1.49 -36.38 -0.95
CA ALA A 35 2.69 -35.69 -0.48
C ALA A 35 2.31 -34.43 0.32
N ASP A 36 3.25 -33.95 1.13
CA ASP A 36 3.15 -32.63 1.76
C ASP A 36 3.48 -31.49 0.78
N ALA A 37 3.48 -30.25 1.28
CA ALA A 37 3.74 -29.06 0.47
C ALA A 37 5.15 -29.04 -0.16
N ASP A 38 6.13 -29.71 0.46
CA ASP A 38 7.51 -29.81 -0.03
C ASP A 38 7.71 -30.99 -0.99
N GLY A 39 6.63 -31.72 -1.32
CA GLY A 39 6.65 -32.88 -2.20
C GLY A 39 7.16 -34.16 -1.55
N GLN A 40 7.29 -34.21 -0.22
CA GLN A 40 7.68 -35.44 0.48
C GLN A 40 6.50 -36.41 0.58
N PRO A 41 6.64 -37.69 0.17
CA PRO A 41 5.56 -38.66 0.25
C PRO A 41 5.14 -38.97 1.70
N LEU A 42 3.85 -38.80 2.00
CA LEU A 42 3.26 -39.16 3.29
C LEU A 42 2.67 -40.58 3.28
N PHE A 43 1.90 -40.90 2.24
CA PHE A 43 1.33 -42.23 2.04
C PHE A 43 0.96 -42.45 0.57
N TYR A 44 0.64 -43.69 0.23
CA TYR A 44 0.25 -44.10 -1.10
C TYR A 44 -1.09 -44.84 -1.08
N ARG A 45 -1.86 -44.72 -2.16
CA ARG A 45 -3.08 -45.51 -2.40
C ARG A 45 -2.92 -46.34 -3.67
N PRO A 46 -2.51 -47.62 -3.54
CA PRO A 46 -2.58 -48.58 -4.63
C PRO A 46 -4.03 -48.77 -5.09
N ARG A 47 -4.25 -48.72 -6.39
CA ARG A 47 -5.51 -49.07 -7.03
C ARG A 47 -5.33 -50.37 -7.79
N LEU A 48 -6.09 -51.39 -7.40
CA LEU A 48 -6.17 -52.66 -8.12
C LEU A 48 -7.58 -52.85 -8.68
N LYS A 49 -7.69 -53.45 -9.87
CA LYS A 49 -8.95 -53.70 -10.56
C LYS A 49 -9.02 -55.18 -10.95
N HIS A 50 -10.13 -55.84 -10.61
CA HIS A 50 -10.42 -57.19 -11.07
C HIS A 50 -11.20 -57.13 -12.39
N PRO A 51 -11.04 -58.12 -13.30
CA PRO A 51 -11.77 -58.15 -14.58
C PRO A 51 -13.29 -58.10 -14.47
N ASP A 52 -13.86 -58.52 -13.34
CA ASP A 52 -15.31 -58.47 -13.06
C ASP A 52 -15.83 -57.09 -12.60
N GLY A 53 -14.96 -56.07 -12.55
CA GLY A 53 -15.31 -54.71 -12.19
C GLY A 53 -15.06 -54.33 -10.73
N ARG A 54 -14.73 -55.29 -9.84
CA ARG A 54 -14.37 -54.98 -8.45
C ARG A 54 -13.05 -54.20 -8.38
N LYS A 55 -12.94 -53.30 -7.39
CA LYS A 55 -11.77 -52.43 -7.17
C LYS A 55 -11.30 -52.55 -5.72
N VAL A 56 -9.99 -52.52 -5.50
CA VAL A 56 -9.38 -52.45 -4.17
C VAL A 56 -8.54 -51.18 -4.13
N ILE A 57 -8.88 -50.27 -3.22
CA ILE A 57 -8.19 -49.00 -2.99
C ILE A 57 -8.00 -48.88 -1.48
N LYS A 58 -6.82 -49.25 -0.97
CA LYS A 58 -6.50 -49.17 0.46
C LYS A 58 -5.16 -48.46 0.63
N PRO A 59 -5.02 -47.54 1.60
CA PRO A 59 -3.79 -46.79 1.78
C PRO A 59 -2.68 -47.65 2.39
N MET A 60 -1.43 -47.29 2.08
CA MET A 60 -0.22 -47.79 2.73
C MET A 60 0.73 -46.64 3.02
N ARG A 61 1.47 -46.73 4.13
CA ARG A 61 2.49 -45.75 4.54
C ARG A 61 3.80 -46.45 4.84
N LEU A 62 4.89 -45.70 4.81
CA LEU A 62 6.19 -46.21 5.24
C LEU A 62 6.22 -46.32 6.78
N ASP A 63 6.64 -47.49 7.28
CA ASP A 63 6.81 -47.81 8.70
C ASP A 63 8.22 -48.39 8.91
N GLY A 64 9.14 -47.53 9.37
CA GLY A 64 10.57 -47.81 9.37
C GLY A 64 11.13 -47.97 7.97
N LEU A 65 11.51 -49.19 7.59
CA LEU A 65 12.09 -49.51 6.26
C LEU A 65 11.13 -50.27 5.34
N ARG A 66 9.88 -50.49 5.75
CA ARG A 66 8.87 -51.27 5.00
C ARG A 66 7.52 -50.57 4.99
N TYR A 67 6.70 -50.85 3.99
CA TYR A 67 5.32 -50.34 3.94
C TYR A 67 4.36 -51.17 4.79
N ALA A 68 3.44 -50.49 5.47
CA ALA A 68 2.35 -51.10 6.24
C ALA A 68 1.00 -50.52 5.79
N MET A 69 -0.08 -51.28 6.00
CA MET A 69 -1.44 -50.84 5.69
C MET A 69 -1.87 -49.67 6.57
N GLY A 70 -2.59 -48.71 5.99
CA GLY A 70 -3.16 -47.54 6.68
C GLY A 70 -2.44 -46.23 6.38
N GLU A 71 -3.09 -45.14 6.76
CA GLU A 71 -2.61 -43.76 6.62
C GLU A 71 -1.83 -43.33 7.88
N PRO A 72 -0.95 -42.33 7.79
CA PRO A 72 -0.40 -41.67 8.98
C PRO A 72 -1.54 -40.96 9.77
N PRO A 73 -1.32 -40.66 11.06
CA PRO A 73 -2.23 -39.82 11.82
C PRO A 73 -2.52 -38.51 11.09
N ALA A 74 -3.78 -38.10 11.03
CA ALA A 74 -4.17 -36.86 10.36
C ALA A 74 -3.59 -35.65 11.11
N PRO A 75 -3.01 -34.66 10.41
CA PRO A 75 -2.69 -33.35 10.97
C PRO A 75 -3.93 -32.66 11.54
N LYS A 76 -3.75 -31.66 12.42
CA LYS A 76 -4.87 -30.91 13.01
C LYS A 76 -5.68 -30.14 11.96
N GLU A 77 -5.00 -29.72 10.91
CA GLU A 77 -5.50 -28.90 9.81
C GLU A 77 -6.29 -29.72 8.79
N GLY A 78 -6.17 -31.06 8.83
CA GLY A 78 -6.73 -31.99 7.87
C GLY A 78 -5.66 -32.71 7.04
N LYS A 79 -6.06 -33.72 6.28
CA LYS A 79 -5.17 -34.45 5.38
C LYS A 79 -4.92 -33.65 4.10
N PRO A 80 -3.73 -33.76 3.47
CA PRO A 80 -3.46 -33.05 2.23
C PRO A 80 -4.34 -33.56 1.09
N LEU A 81 -4.70 -32.64 0.19
CA LEU A 81 -5.35 -32.97 -1.07
C LEU A 81 -4.40 -33.76 -2.00
N TYR A 82 -4.96 -34.57 -2.89
CA TYR A 82 -4.14 -35.26 -3.89
C TYR A 82 -3.47 -34.24 -4.83
N ARG A 83 -2.19 -34.43 -5.17
CA ARG A 83 -1.42 -33.49 -6.01
C ARG A 83 -1.26 -32.08 -5.40
N LEU A 84 -1.11 -32.01 -4.07
CA LEU A 84 -0.89 -30.76 -3.34
C LEU A 84 0.33 -29.95 -3.84
N PRO A 85 1.51 -30.55 -4.12
CA PRO A 85 2.64 -29.79 -4.65
C PRO A 85 2.32 -29.08 -5.97
N GLU A 86 1.64 -29.76 -6.89
CA GLU A 86 1.22 -29.21 -8.17
C GLU A 86 0.17 -28.10 -8.00
N LEU A 87 -0.71 -28.26 -7.02
CA LEU A 87 -1.69 -27.24 -6.66
C LEU A 87 -1.03 -25.95 -6.14
N LEU A 88 0.07 -26.08 -5.39
CA LEU A 88 0.82 -24.96 -4.82
C LEU A 88 1.78 -24.31 -5.83
N ALA A 89 2.22 -25.05 -6.85
CA ALA A 89 3.15 -24.55 -7.87
C ALA A 89 2.51 -23.53 -8.83
N ASP A 90 1.22 -23.66 -9.12
CA ASP A 90 0.45 -22.72 -9.95
C ASP A 90 -0.80 -22.28 -9.19
N THR A 91 -0.70 -21.13 -8.51
CA THR A 91 -1.79 -20.57 -7.69
C THR A 91 -2.80 -19.76 -8.50
N ALA A 92 -2.49 -19.40 -9.74
CA ALA A 92 -3.33 -18.56 -10.60
C ALA A 92 -4.28 -19.39 -11.48
N ALA A 93 -3.92 -20.62 -11.85
CA ALA A 93 -4.76 -21.48 -12.66
C ALA A 93 -6.08 -21.89 -11.97
N PRO A 94 -7.20 -22.03 -12.71
CA PRO A 94 -8.42 -22.66 -12.23
C PRO A 94 -8.16 -24.10 -11.78
N VAL A 95 -8.74 -24.49 -10.65
CA VAL A 95 -8.53 -25.81 -10.07
C VAL A 95 -9.71 -26.71 -10.37
N TRP A 96 -9.46 -27.84 -11.02
CA TRP A 96 -10.47 -28.86 -11.26
C TRP A 96 -10.54 -29.83 -10.09
N ILE A 97 -11.74 -30.07 -9.56
CA ILE A 97 -11.96 -31.05 -8.49
C ILE A 97 -12.89 -32.14 -9.00
N VAL A 98 -12.41 -33.37 -8.84
CA VAL A 98 -13.09 -34.61 -9.21
C VAL A 98 -13.12 -35.57 -8.02
N GLU A 99 -13.89 -36.65 -8.12
CA GLU A 99 -14.07 -37.59 -7.01
C GLU A 99 -12.91 -38.55 -6.80
N GLY A 100 -12.25 -38.98 -7.87
CA GLY A 100 -11.21 -40.00 -7.82
C GLY A 100 -9.83 -39.52 -8.30
N GLU A 101 -8.78 -40.14 -7.79
CA GLU A 101 -7.39 -39.78 -8.13
C GLU A 101 -7.09 -40.01 -9.62
N SER A 102 -7.65 -41.05 -10.23
CA SER A 102 -7.45 -41.34 -11.66
C SER A 102 -8.13 -40.33 -12.58
N CYS A 103 -9.24 -39.72 -12.14
CA CYS A 103 -9.89 -38.61 -12.84
C CYS A 103 -9.02 -37.36 -12.78
N ALA A 104 -8.40 -37.09 -11.62
CA ALA A 104 -7.50 -35.96 -11.43
C ALA A 104 -6.24 -36.13 -12.30
N ASP A 105 -5.70 -37.35 -12.37
CA ASP A 105 -4.57 -37.66 -13.25
C ASP A 105 -4.90 -37.49 -14.74
N ALA A 106 -6.13 -37.81 -15.15
CA ALA A 106 -6.56 -37.61 -16.54
C ALA A 106 -6.62 -36.12 -16.92
N LEU A 107 -7.21 -35.28 -16.06
CA LEU A 107 -7.26 -33.83 -16.25
C LEU A 107 -5.87 -33.18 -16.19
N ALA A 108 -5.01 -33.64 -15.29
CA ALA A 108 -3.63 -33.18 -15.20
C ALA A 108 -2.82 -33.56 -16.45
N LYS A 109 -3.03 -34.76 -17.00
CA LYS A 109 -2.42 -35.16 -18.27
C LYS A 109 -2.93 -34.33 -19.46
N ALA A 110 -4.15 -33.79 -19.36
CA ALA A 110 -4.71 -32.82 -20.31
C ALA A 110 -4.23 -31.38 -20.08
N GLY A 111 -3.31 -31.13 -19.13
CA GLY A 111 -2.69 -29.82 -18.90
C GLY A 111 -3.36 -28.95 -17.85
N ASN A 112 -4.30 -29.49 -17.06
CA ASN A 112 -5.04 -28.72 -16.07
C ASN A 112 -4.52 -28.94 -14.64
N VAL A 113 -4.65 -27.94 -13.77
CA VAL A 113 -4.44 -28.13 -12.34
C VAL A 113 -5.65 -28.87 -11.77
N ALA A 114 -5.47 -30.13 -11.36
CA ALA A 114 -6.55 -31.00 -10.91
C ALA A 114 -6.21 -31.70 -9.59
N THR A 115 -7.22 -31.87 -8.73
CA THR A 115 -7.07 -32.48 -7.41
C THR A 115 -8.33 -33.28 -7.01
N THR A 116 -8.22 -34.03 -5.91
CA THR A 116 -9.33 -34.74 -5.29
C THR A 116 -9.11 -34.91 -3.78
N SER A 117 -10.20 -35.10 -3.04
CA SER A 117 -10.18 -35.55 -1.64
C SER A 117 -9.93 -37.07 -1.49
N GLY A 118 -9.86 -37.81 -2.61
CA GLY A 118 -9.60 -39.25 -2.63
C GLY A 118 -10.85 -40.13 -2.51
N GLY A 119 -12.03 -39.59 -2.86
CA GLY A 119 -13.31 -40.31 -2.94
C GLY A 119 -14.49 -39.50 -2.40
N ALA A 120 -15.71 -39.80 -2.85
CA ALA A 120 -16.97 -39.13 -2.49
C ALA A 120 -17.20 -38.95 -0.97
N SER A 121 -16.72 -39.90 -0.15
CA SER A 121 -16.87 -39.86 1.31
C SER A 121 -15.71 -39.19 2.05
N SER A 122 -14.64 -38.79 1.37
CA SER A 122 -13.39 -38.35 1.99
C SER A 122 -13.31 -36.84 2.24
N ALA A 123 -14.29 -36.06 1.74
CA ALA A 123 -14.27 -34.60 1.78
C ALA A 123 -14.12 -34.01 3.20
N ASP A 124 -14.63 -34.68 4.25
CA ASP A 124 -14.69 -34.09 5.59
C ASP A 124 -13.34 -33.95 6.28
N GLY A 125 -12.43 -34.90 6.04
CA GLY A 125 -11.14 -35.00 6.70
C GLY A 125 -9.98 -34.37 5.94
N MET A 126 -10.25 -33.64 4.86
CA MET A 126 -9.22 -32.98 4.05
C MET A 126 -9.04 -31.52 4.46
N ASP A 127 -7.80 -31.05 4.35
CA ASP A 127 -7.46 -29.64 4.41
C ASP A 127 -7.76 -28.98 3.04
N TRP A 128 -8.83 -28.18 3.02
CA TRP A 128 -9.24 -27.41 1.84
C TRP A 128 -8.62 -26.01 1.79
N THR A 129 -7.89 -25.58 2.84
CA THR A 129 -7.33 -24.24 2.93
C THR A 129 -6.34 -23.87 1.83
N PRO A 130 -5.62 -24.79 1.17
CA PRO A 130 -4.79 -24.47 0.01
C PRO A 130 -5.57 -23.86 -1.18
N LEU A 131 -6.90 -23.96 -1.19
CA LEU A 131 -7.75 -23.44 -2.27
C LEU A 131 -8.37 -22.07 -1.98
N ARG A 132 -8.11 -21.47 -0.81
CA ARG A 132 -8.73 -20.21 -0.38
C ARG A 132 -8.66 -19.13 -1.46
N GLY A 133 -9.81 -18.57 -1.83
CA GLY A 133 -9.92 -17.48 -2.80
C GLY A 133 -9.71 -17.87 -4.28
N ARG A 134 -9.56 -19.15 -4.61
CA ARG A 134 -9.27 -19.59 -5.99
C ARG A 134 -10.55 -19.80 -6.82
N SER A 135 -10.41 -19.79 -8.15
CA SER A 135 -11.46 -20.29 -9.05
C SER A 135 -11.39 -21.81 -9.16
N VAL A 136 -12.53 -22.45 -8.96
CA VAL A 136 -12.67 -23.90 -8.87
C VAL A 136 -13.76 -24.38 -9.83
N ILE A 137 -13.48 -25.48 -10.53
CA ILE A 137 -14.42 -26.18 -11.39
C ILE A 137 -14.67 -27.58 -10.80
N LEU A 138 -15.90 -27.82 -10.35
CA LEU A 138 -16.33 -29.12 -9.84
C LEU A 138 -16.88 -29.99 -10.97
N TRP A 139 -16.34 -31.19 -11.11
CA TRP A 139 -16.82 -32.20 -12.05
C TRP A 139 -17.16 -33.48 -11.28
N PRO A 140 -18.42 -33.66 -10.86
CA PRO A 140 -18.87 -34.89 -10.19
C PRO A 140 -19.01 -36.07 -11.16
N ASP A 141 -19.07 -37.29 -10.62
CA ASP A 141 -19.51 -38.44 -11.40
C ASP A 141 -21.02 -38.30 -11.71
N HIS A 142 -21.48 -38.87 -12.82
CA HIS A 142 -22.88 -38.77 -13.25
C HIS A 142 -23.80 -39.73 -12.48
N ASP A 143 -23.90 -39.54 -11.17
CA ASP A 143 -24.79 -40.27 -10.27
C ASP A 143 -25.23 -39.44 -9.05
N GLY A 144 -26.07 -40.04 -8.18
CA GLY A 144 -26.56 -39.39 -6.95
C GLY A 144 -25.45 -39.07 -5.93
N PRO A 145 -24.60 -40.05 -5.54
CA PRO A 145 -23.47 -39.80 -4.64
C PRO A 145 -22.51 -38.70 -5.10
N GLY A 146 -22.24 -38.61 -6.41
CA GLY A 146 -21.38 -37.59 -6.97
C GLY A 146 -21.99 -36.19 -6.90
N ALA A 147 -23.31 -36.09 -7.09
CA ALA A 147 -24.02 -34.84 -6.85
C ALA A 147 -23.93 -34.37 -5.39
N GLU A 148 -24.11 -35.29 -4.43
CA GLU A 148 -23.97 -35.00 -3.00
C GLU A 148 -22.54 -34.57 -2.63
N TYR A 149 -21.53 -35.22 -3.20
CA TYR A 149 -20.13 -34.85 -3.04
C TYR A 149 -19.86 -33.43 -3.54
N ALA A 150 -20.30 -33.10 -4.76
CA ALA A 150 -20.11 -31.78 -5.35
C ALA A 150 -20.78 -30.68 -4.52
N ASP A 151 -22.00 -30.89 -4.03
CA ASP A 151 -22.70 -29.90 -3.20
C ASP A 151 -21.98 -29.66 -1.87
N LYS A 152 -21.49 -30.73 -1.24
CA LYS A 152 -20.72 -30.68 0.01
C LYS A 152 -19.40 -29.94 -0.16
N VAL A 153 -18.65 -30.24 -1.22
CA VAL A 153 -17.38 -29.57 -1.53
C VAL A 153 -17.61 -28.12 -1.92
N ALA A 154 -18.64 -27.82 -2.73
CA ALA A 154 -18.99 -26.46 -3.11
C ALA A 154 -19.27 -25.58 -1.88
N GLY A 155 -20.03 -26.09 -0.89
CA GLY A 155 -20.29 -25.37 0.36
C GLY A 155 -19.01 -25.01 1.12
N ARG A 156 -18.08 -25.97 1.25
CA ARG A 156 -16.78 -25.76 1.92
C ARG A 156 -15.92 -24.73 1.21
N LEU A 157 -15.86 -24.79 -0.13
CA LEU A 157 -15.02 -23.90 -0.92
C LEU A 157 -15.59 -22.48 -0.98
N ARG A 158 -16.91 -22.32 -1.07
CA ARG A 158 -17.56 -21.01 -0.95
C ARG A 158 -17.29 -20.37 0.41
N ALA A 159 -17.31 -21.15 1.50
CA ALA A 159 -16.93 -20.66 2.82
C ALA A 159 -15.46 -20.21 2.92
N LEU A 160 -14.60 -20.69 2.02
CA LEU A 160 -13.21 -20.25 1.86
C LEU A 160 -13.05 -19.09 0.84
N GLY A 161 -14.14 -18.52 0.35
CA GLY A 161 -14.15 -17.42 -0.62
C GLY A 161 -13.77 -17.83 -2.04
N CYS A 162 -13.89 -19.12 -2.39
CA CYS A 162 -13.60 -19.59 -3.74
C CYS A 162 -14.74 -19.24 -4.70
N ASP A 163 -14.40 -18.93 -5.95
CA ASP A 163 -15.35 -18.90 -7.07
C ASP A 163 -15.58 -20.34 -7.54
N VAL A 164 -16.79 -20.88 -7.35
CA VAL A 164 -17.09 -22.30 -7.58
C VAL A 164 -18.08 -22.46 -8.73
N ARG A 165 -17.60 -23.02 -9.85
CA ARG A 165 -18.41 -23.46 -10.99
C ARG A 165 -18.56 -24.98 -10.96
N ARG A 166 -19.69 -25.49 -11.46
CA ARG A 166 -19.98 -26.93 -11.51
C ARG A 166 -20.35 -27.33 -12.93
N ILE A 167 -19.79 -28.44 -13.42
CA ILE A 167 -20.15 -29.03 -14.71
C ILE A 167 -21.56 -29.62 -14.64
N ASP A 168 -22.37 -29.36 -15.66
CA ASP A 168 -23.65 -30.03 -15.87
C ASP A 168 -23.40 -31.40 -16.51
N VAL A 169 -23.13 -32.40 -15.68
CA VAL A 169 -22.86 -33.76 -16.15
C VAL A 169 -24.06 -34.42 -16.82
N ALA A 170 -25.29 -33.97 -16.54
CA ALA A 170 -26.49 -34.45 -17.22
C ALA A 170 -26.54 -33.97 -18.68
N ALA A 171 -25.97 -32.80 -18.97
CA ALA A 171 -25.85 -32.26 -20.33
C ALA A 171 -24.71 -32.91 -21.15
N LEU A 172 -23.83 -33.71 -20.52
CA LEU A 172 -22.70 -34.37 -21.18
C LEU A 172 -23.05 -35.72 -21.85
N ASN A 173 -24.30 -36.18 -21.72
CA ASN A 173 -24.79 -37.45 -22.27
C ASN A 173 -23.89 -38.66 -21.88
N LEU A 174 -23.40 -38.66 -20.63
CA LEU A 174 -22.60 -39.73 -20.05
C LEU A 174 -23.50 -40.89 -19.58
N PRO A 175 -23.00 -42.14 -19.55
CA PRO A 175 -23.71 -43.24 -18.90
C PRO A 175 -23.91 -42.95 -17.40
N ASP A 176 -24.83 -43.68 -16.76
CA ASP A 176 -25.01 -43.64 -15.30
C ASP A 176 -23.70 -44.04 -14.60
N GLY A 177 -23.24 -43.20 -13.67
CA GLY A 177 -21.92 -43.30 -13.04
C GLY A 177 -20.74 -42.93 -13.94
N GLY A 178 -20.99 -42.29 -15.09
CA GLY A 178 -19.94 -41.83 -16.00
C GLY A 178 -19.15 -40.65 -15.44
N ASP A 179 -17.83 -40.65 -15.65
CA ASP A 179 -16.91 -39.64 -15.10
C ASP A 179 -16.16 -38.84 -16.19
N VAL A 180 -15.22 -37.99 -15.78
CA VAL A 180 -14.38 -37.22 -16.71
C VAL A 180 -13.52 -38.11 -17.62
N VAL A 181 -13.12 -39.31 -17.17
CA VAL A 181 -12.34 -40.24 -17.98
C VAL A 181 -13.20 -40.81 -19.09
N ASP A 182 -14.45 -41.14 -18.80
CA ASP A 182 -15.43 -41.57 -19.80
C ASP A 182 -15.71 -40.47 -20.83
N TRP A 183 -15.83 -39.21 -20.39
CA TRP A 183 -16.01 -38.09 -21.30
C TRP A 183 -14.81 -37.86 -22.22
N LEU A 184 -13.58 -37.88 -21.67
CA LEU A 184 -12.35 -37.72 -22.46
C LEU A 184 -12.13 -38.88 -23.44
N ALA A 185 -12.56 -40.09 -23.08
CA ALA A 185 -12.52 -41.24 -23.98
C ALA A 185 -13.52 -41.11 -25.14
N ALA A 186 -14.71 -40.58 -24.86
CA ALA A 186 -15.73 -40.31 -25.88
C ALA A 186 -15.41 -39.09 -26.76
N ASN A 187 -14.63 -38.13 -26.25
CA ASN A 187 -14.28 -36.88 -26.93
C ASN A 187 -12.75 -36.64 -26.98
N PRO A 188 -12.00 -37.42 -27.78
CA PRO A 188 -10.55 -37.23 -27.91
C PRO A 188 -10.21 -35.82 -28.42
N GLY A 189 -9.55 -35.01 -27.58
CA GLY A 189 -9.20 -33.62 -27.91
C GLY A 189 -10.34 -32.61 -27.75
N GLY A 190 -11.42 -32.98 -27.03
CA GLY A 190 -12.51 -32.07 -26.71
C GLY A 190 -12.03 -30.86 -25.90
N ASP A 191 -12.62 -29.69 -26.20
CA ASP A 191 -12.30 -28.43 -25.54
C ASP A 191 -13.01 -28.33 -24.19
N LEU A 192 -12.25 -28.38 -23.10
CA LEU A 192 -12.76 -28.32 -21.73
C LEU A 192 -13.37 -26.95 -21.39
N ASP A 193 -13.00 -25.89 -22.10
CA ASP A 193 -13.56 -24.54 -21.89
C ASP A 193 -14.99 -24.41 -22.42
N THR A 194 -15.45 -25.38 -23.24
CA THR A 194 -16.79 -25.39 -23.85
C THR A 194 -17.81 -26.23 -23.10
N LEU A 195 -17.42 -26.85 -21.99
CA LEU A 195 -18.29 -27.75 -21.25
C LEU A 195 -19.52 -27.01 -20.68
N PRO A 196 -20.73 -27.61 -20.76
CA PRO A 196 -21.92 -27.05 -20.14
C PRO A 196 -21.73 -26.95 -18.63
N MET A 197 -21.89 -25.74 -18.11
CA MET A 197 -21.89 -25.48 -16.67
C MET A 197 -23.32 -25.61 -16.17
N LEU A 198 -23.48 -26.26 -15.01
CA LEU A 198 -24.76 -26.24 -14.30
C LEU A 198 -25.05 -24.78 -14.04
N ALA A 199 -26.16 -24.27 -14.61
CA ALA A 199 -26.62 -22.93 -14.32
C ALA A 199 -26.64 -22.82 -12.80
N ALA A 200 -25.85 -21.88 -12.27
CA ALA A 200 -25.92 -21.59 -10.85
C ALA A 200 -27.41 -21.46 -10.55
N PRO A 201 -27.97 -22.20 -9.58
CA PRO A 201 -29.35 -21.96 -9.22
C PRO A 201 -29.43 -20.46 -9.05
N ALA A 202 -30.37 -19.83 -9.76
CA ALA A 202 -30.79 -18.48 -9.43
C ALA A 202 -31.32 -18.63 -8.00
N VAL A 203 -30.40 -18.57 -7.04
CA VAL A 203 -30.71 -18.23 -5.69
C VAL A 203 -31.37 -16.89 -5.92
N ARG A 204 -32.70 -16.85 -5.76
CA ARG A 204 -33.36 -15.64 -5.37
C ARG A 204 -32.69 -15.26 -4.08
N VAL A 205 -31.62 -14.49 -4.20
CA VAL A 205 -31.08 -13.79 -3.07
C VAL A 205 -32.00 -12.60 -2.95
N GLU A 206 -33.03 -12.76 -2.12
CA GLU A 206 -33.52 -11.59 -1.41
C GLU A 206 -32.33 -11.05 -0.61
N GLY A 207 -31.65 -10.04 -1.16
CA GLY A 207 -30.69 -9.20 -0.44
C GLY A 207 -29.20 -9.59 -0.46
N PHE A 208 -28.58 -9.80 -1.63
CA PHE A 208 -27.12 -9.56 -1.73
C PHE A 208 -26.91 -8.18 -2.34
N ALA A 209 -26.14 -7.35 -1.63
CA ALA A 209 -25.71 -6.06 -2.12
C ALA A 209 -24.85 -6.26 -3.39
N PRO A 210 -24.97 -5.36 -4.39
CA PRO A 210 -24.13 -5.40 -5.59
C PRO A 210 -22.63 -5.41 -5.23
N GLU A 211 -21.82 -6.06 -6.06
CA GLU A 211 -20.37 -6.14 -5.82
C GLU A 211 -19.75 -4.75 -5.97
N PRO A 212 -18.87 -4.31 -5.05
CA PRO A 212 -18.20 -3.01 -5.20
C PRO A 212 -17.48 -2.92 -6.56
N LEU A 213 -17.70 -1.82 -7.30
CA LEU A 213 -17.04 -1.58 -8.60
C LEU A 213 -15.51 -1.54 -8.49
N ARG A 214 -15.01 -1.30 -7.27
CA ARG A 214 -13.60 -1.43 -6.91
C ARG A 214 -13.37 -2.78 -6.28
N ARG A 215 -12.29 -3.48 -6.66
CA ARG A 215 -11.74 -4.48 -5.74
C ARG A 215 -11.46 -3.76 -4.42
N PRO A 216 -12.03 -4.19 -3.28
CA PRO A 216 -11.77 -3.55 -2.02
C PRO A 216 -10.26 -3.59 -1.78
N VAL A 217 -9.67 -2.43 -1.53
CA VAL A 217 -8.26 -2.37 -1.17
C VAL A 217 -8.07 -3.27 0.04
N PRO A 218 -7.05 -4.15 0.07
CA PRO A 218 -6.72 -4.87 1.29
C PRO A 218 -6.69 -3.89 2.47
N PRO A 219 -7.20 -4.28 3.65
CA PRO A 219 -7.12 -3.40 4.80
C PRO A 219 -5.65 -3.01 5.03
N PRO A 220 -5.37 -1.75 5.39
CA PRO A 220 -4.00 -1.34 5.70
C PRO A 220 -3.49 -2.14 6.90
N GLU A 221 -2.21 -2.48 6.88
CA GLU A 221 -1.56 -3.08 8.04
C GLU A 221 -1.54 -2.06 9.20
N PRO A 222 -1.63 -2.50 10.46
CA PRO A 222 -1.51 -1.59 11.61
C PRO A 222 -0.19 -0.81 11.55
N TYR A 223 -0.24 0.48 11.88
CA TYR A 223 0.96 1.31 11.89
C TYR A 223 1.91 0.87 13.03
N PRO A 224 3.22 0.72 12.79
CA PRO A 224 4.16 0.19 13.76
C PRO A 224 4.56 1.26 14.81
N LEU A 225 3.59 1.67 15.64
CA LEU A 225 3.80 2.70 16.67
C LEU A 225 4.93 2.37 17.65
N ALA A 226 5.17 1.07 17.91
CA ALA A 226 6.25 0.61 18.78
C ALA A 226 7.65 1.03 18.29
N GLU A 227 7.80 1.21 16.98
CA GLU A 227 9.07 1.52 16.34
C GLU A 227 9.41 3.03 16.38
N LEU A 228 8.46 3.87 16.81
CA LEU A 228 8.68 5.30 17.01
C LEU A 228 9.63 5.62 18.19
N GLY A 229 10.00 4.62 18.97
CA GLY A 229 10.94 4.75 20.08
C GLY A 229 10.34 5.42 21.32
N PRO A 230 11.13 5.57 22.39
CA PRO A 230 10.63 5.82 23.75
C PRO A 230 9.99 7.19 23.96
N VAL A 231 10.27 8.16 23.08
CA VAL A 231 9.73 9.53 23.17
C VAL A 231 8.42 9.65 22.39
N LEU A 232 8.40 9.18 21.14
CA LEU A 232 7.28 9.38 20.23
C LEU A 232 6.21 8.30 20.38
N GLN A 233 6.58 7.04 20.62
CA GLN A 233 5.61 5.95 20.77
C GLN A 233 4.54 6.26 21.83
N PRO A 234 4.91 6.59 23.09
CA PRO A 234 3.89 6.78 24.13
C PRO A 234 3.02 8.02 23.85
N ALA A 235 3.58 9.03 23.19
CA ALA A 235 2.82 10.22 22.78
C ALA A 235 1.80 9.89 21.69
N ALA A 236 2.19 9.16 20.66
CA ALA A 236 1.29 8.70 19.60
C ALA A 236 0.20 7.76 20.14
N GLU A 237 0.54 6.88 21.09
CA GLU A 237 -0.44 6.04 21.78
C GLU A 237 -1.44 6.87 22.59
N SER A 238 -1.01 7.93 23.28
CA SER A 238 -1.92 8.85 23.97
C SER A 238 -2.84 9.61 23.00
N LEU A 239 -2.33 10.07 21.86
CA LEU A 239 -3.14 10.70 20.80
C LEU A 239 -4.18 9.72 20.26
N ARG A 240 -3.77 8.51 19.87
CA ARG A 240 -4.67 7.43 19.41
C ARG A 240 -5.70 7.11 20.49
N ARG A 241 -5.29 7.05 21.75
CA ARG A 241 -6.16 6.69 22.86
C ARG A 241 -7.22 7.75 23.13
N VAL A 242 -6.89 9.04 23.15
CA VAL A 242 -7.83 10.12 23.54
C VAL A 242 -8.50 10.77 22.34
N ILE A 243 -7.75 11.13 21.30
CA ILE A 243 -8.29 11.71 20.06
C ILE A 243 -8.96 10.63 19.22
N GLN A 244 -8.57 9.36 19.34
CA GLN A 244 -9.16 8.26 18.56
C GLN A 244 -9.09 8.51 17.05
N ALA A 245 -8.02 9.17 16.60
CA ALA A 245 -7.64 9.21 15.19
C ALA A 245 -6.94 7.88 14.82
N PRO A 246 -6.83 7.54 13.52
CA PRO A 246 -6.10 6.37 13.09
C PRO A 246 -4.65 6.38 13.58
N ASP A 247 -4.09 5.19 13.78
CA ASP A 247 -2.73 5.01 14.27
C ASP A 247 -1.68 5.63 13.34
N ALA A 248 -1.82 5.46 12.02
CA ALA A 248 -0.90 6.06 11.05
C ALA A 248 -0.97 7.60 11.05
N VAL A 249 -2.15 8.20 11.29
CA VAL A 249 -2.27 9.66 11.48
C VAL A 249 -1.49 10.08 12.73
N CYS A 250 -1.69 9.39 13.85
CA CYS A 250 -0.99 9.70 15.10
C CYS A 250 0.52 9.55 14.98
N GLY A 251 0.99 8.45 14.36
CA GLY A 251 2.41 8.17 14.16
C GLY A 251 3.08 9.15 13.20
N ALA A 252 2.44 9.42 12.06
CA ALA A 252 2.96 10.37 11.08
C ALA A 252 3.09 11.78 11.64
N SER A 253 2.07 12.28 12.35
CA SER A 253 2.10 13.62 12.95
C SER A 253 3.27 13.81 13.92
N VAL A 254 3.51 12.85 14.82
CA VAL A 254 4.60 12.97 15.80
C VAL A 254 5.98 12.81 15.16
N LEU A 255 6.11 11.94 14.15
CA LEU A 255 7.37 11.74 13.42
C LEU A 255 7.71 12.96 12.55
N ALA A 256 6.71 13.57 11.90
CA ALA A 256 6.89 14.80 11.14
C ALA A 256 7.32 15.97 12.05
N ALA A 257 6.67 16.14 13.21
CA ALA A 257 7.06 17.15 14.19
C ALA A 257 8.51 16.93 14.69
N ALA A 258 8.92 15.68 14.91
CA ALA A 258 10.29 15.34 15.25
C ALA A 258 11.29 15.66 14.14
N SER A 259 10.95 15.37 12.88
CA SER A 259 11.77 15.73 11.74
C SER A 259 11.98 17.24 11.66
N LEU A 260 10.93 18.03 11.84
CA LEU A 260 11.03 19.50 11.85
C LEU A 260 12.00 20.01 12.93
N ALA A 261 11.97 19.43 14.12
CA ALA A 261 12.85 19.81 15.22
C ALA A 261 14.31 19.36 15.00
N ALA A 262 14.52 18.21 14.35
CA ALA A 262 15.83 17.59 14.18
C ALA A 262 16.56 17.98 12.88
N GLN A 263 15.84 18.34 11.81
CA GLN A 263 16.36 18.41 10.44
C GLN A 263 17.55 19.34 10.21
N ALA A 264 17.74 20.35 11.07
CA ALA A 264 18.82 21.32 10.92
C ALA A 264 20.10 20.93 11.65
N LEU A 265 20.02 19.94 12.55
CA LEU A 265 21.08 19.70 13.55
C LEU A 265 22.17 18.76 13.06
N ALA A 266 21.81 17.79 12.22
CA ALA A 266 22.76 16.82 11.67
C ALA A 266 22.28 16.29 10.32
N ASP A 267 23.20 15.65 9.60
CA ASP A 267 22.90 14.83 8.42
C ASP A 267 23.52 13.44 8.62
N VAL A 268 22.93 12.39 8.04
CA VAL A 268 23.56 11.06 8.05
C VAL A 268 24.65 11.00 6.99
N GLU A 269 25.84 10.55 7.36
CA GLU A 269 26.95 10.32 6.44
C GLU A 269 27.15 8.83 6.20
N ILE A 270 27.17 8.44 4.92
CA ILE A 270 27.33 7.04 4.51
C ILE A 270 28.10 6.94 3.19
N ASP A 271 29.28 6.33 3.24
CA ASP A 271 30.16 6.12 2.07
C ASP A 271 30.43 7.41 1.27
N GLY A 272 30.63 8.54 1.96
CA GLY A 272 30.86 9.85 1.33
C GLY A 272 29.60 10.55 0.79
N ARG A 273 28.41 9.98 1.02
CA ARG A 273 27.12 10.63 0.75
C ARG A 273 26.56 11.24 2.02
N THR A 274 25.92 12.39 1.88
CA THR A 274 25.22 13.10 2.96
C THR A 274 23.72 13.00 2.74
N VAL A 275 22.98 12.60 3.78
CA VAL A 275 21.53 12.39 3.74
C VAL A 275 20.86 13.30 4.79
N PRO A 276 20.11 14.33 4.35
CA PRO A 276 19.38 15.22 5.25
C PRO A 276 18.29 14.53 6.06
N LEU A 277 18.05 14.97 7.29
CA LEU A 277 17.02 14.36 8.17
C LEU A 277 15.58 14.86 7.92
N SER A 278 15.38 15.71 6.90
CA SER A 278 14.05 16.19 6.52
C SER A 278 13.19 15.04 6.00
N LEU A 279 12.08 14.76 6.69
CA LEU A 279 11.08 13.79 6.31
C LEU A 279 9.91 14.50 5.63
N TRP A 280 9.40 13.86 4.58
CA TRP A 280 8.21 14.27 3.89
C TRP A 280 7.16 13.18 4.06
N MET A 281 5.97 13.57 4.50
CA MET A 281 4.90 12.65 4.85
C MET A 281 3.60 13.10 4.18
N LEU A 282 2.89 12.16 3.57
CA LEU A 282 1.58 12.39 2.99
C LEU A 282 0.61 11.35 3.54
N THR A 283 -0.29 11.82 4.41
CA THR A 283 -1.25 10.98 5.10
C THR A 283 -2.66 11.30 4.60
N VAL A 284 -3.31 10.29 4.04
CA VAL A 284 -4.68 10.36 3.52
C VAL A 284 -5.64 9.96 4.64
N ALA A 285 -6.59 10.83 4.96
CA ALA A 285 -7.66 10.49 5.90
C ALA A 285 -8.93 11.28 5.59
N GLU A 286 -10.08 10.67 5.87
CA GLU A 286 -11.39 11.22 5.59
C GLU A 286 -11.68 12.53 6.36
N SER A 287 -12.71 13.25 5.92
CA SER A 287 -13.22 14.37 6.70
C SER A 287 -13.73 13.88 8.05
N GLY A 288 -13.41 14.58 9.13
CA GLY A 288 -13.81 14.15 10.48
C GLY A 288 -12.90 13.09 11.13
N GLU A 289 -11.77 12.71 10.53
CA GLU A 289 -10.75 11.83 11.13
C GLU A 289 -9.86 12.51 12.19
N ARG A 290 -10.25 13.72 12.63
CA ARG A 290 -9.57 14.48 13.70
C ARG A 290 -8.08 14.78 13.41
N LYS A 291 -7.69 14.78 12.12
CA LYS A 291 -6.35 15.08 11.62
C LYS A 291 -5.75 16.35 12.25
N SER A 292 -6.46 17.47 12.15
CA SER A 292 -6.03 18.77 12.69
C SER A 292 -5.85 18.77 14.20
N ALA A 293 -6.61 17.94 14.94
CA ALA A 293 -6.49 17.84 16.40
C ALA A 293 -5.20 17.10 16.79
N VAL A 294 -4.84 16.04 16.06
CA VAL A 294 -3.57 15.32 16.25
C VAL A 294 -2.38 16.23 15.93
N ASP A 295 -2.41 16.90 14.77
CA ASP A 295 -1.34 17.81 14.33
C ASP A 295 -1.16 18.98 15.29
N ALA A 296 -2.25 19.52 15.85
CA ALA A 296 -2.16 20.56 16.86
C ALA A 296 -1.34 20.10 18.09
N GLU A 297 -1.62 18.92 18.64
CA GLU A 297 -0.87 18.44 19.80
C GLU A 297 0.58 18.09 19.45
N ALA A 298 0.82 17.46 18.30
CA ALA A 298 2.17 17.12 17.84
C ALA A 298 3.05 18.37 17.61
N MET A 299 2.48 19.43 17.04
CA MET A 299 3.19 20.66 16.68
C MET A 299 3.28 21.70 17.80
N ARG A 300 2.85 21.36 19.03
CA ARG A 300 2.87 22.30 20.17
C ARG A 300 4.24 22.94 20.38
N ALA A 301 5.30 22.13 20.40
CA ALA A 301 6.66 22.61 20.62
C ALA A 301 7.14 23.58 19.53
N ALA A 302 6.84 23.31 18.26
CA ALA A 302 7.20 24.18 17.14
C ALA A 302 6.46 25.52 17.21
N ARG A 303 5.17 25.52 17.58
CA ARG A 303 4.37 26.76 17.75
C ARG A 303 4.85 27.61 18.92
N ASP A 304 5.19 26.97 20.04
CA ASP A 304 5.74 27.67 21.20
C ASP A 304 7.11 28.29 20.87
N HIS A 305 7.94 27.57 20.12
CA HIS A 305 9.22 28.08 19.64
C HIS A 305 9.06 29.24 18.65
N GLU A 306 8.18 29.12 17.65
CA GLU A 306 7.89 30.21 16.70
C GLU A 306 7.40 31.47 17.42
N LYS A 307 6.53 31.31 18.43
CA LYS A 307 6.05 32.43 19.26
C LYS A 307 7.19 33.10 20.04
N ALA A 308 8.14 32.32 20.55
CA ALA A 308 9.32 32.86 21.24
C ALA A 308 10.26 33.61 20.27
N LEU A 309 10.46 33.08 19.06
CA LEU A 309 11.21 33.74 18.00
C LEU A 309 10.54 35.05 17.57
N ALA A 310 9.22 35.07 17.39
CA ALA A 310 8.48 36.27 17.01
C ALA A 310 8.67 37.41 18.02
N LYS A 311 8.60 37.09 19.33
CA LYS A 311 8.85 38.06 20.40
C LYS A 311 10.29 38.59 20.38
N SER A 312 11.27 37.73 20.09
CA SER A 312 12.68 38.14 20.02
C SER A 312 12.95 39.02 18.80
N HIS A 313 12.33 38.66 17.67
CA HIS A 313 12.43 39.40 16.42
C HIS A 313 11.84 40.82 16.51
N GLU A 314 10.77 41.04 17.27
CA GLU A 314 10.25 42.41 17.54
C GLU A 314 11.33 43.31 18.15
N VAL A 315 12.09 42.79 19.12
CA VAL A 315 13.19 43.52 19.76
C VAL A 315 14.37 43.72 18.79
N GLU A 316 14.72 42.69 18.01
CA GLU A 316 15.79 42.77 17.00
C GLU A 316 15.46 43.77 15.88
N LEU A 317 14.19 43.89 15.48
CA LEU A 317 13.74 44.86 14.47
C LEU A 317 13.89 46.31 14.96
N GLU A 318 13.56 46.59 16.21
CA GLU A 318 13.74 47.92 16.80
C GLU A 318 15.23 48.32 16.84
N ALA A 319 16.10 47.39 17.26
CA ALA A 319 17.55 47.59 17.26
C ALA A 319 18.08 47.80 15.83
N HIS A 320 17.67 46.95 14.88
CA HIS A 320 18.05 47.07 13.48
C HIS A 320 17.62 48.40 12.86
N ALA A 321 16.41 48.88 13.16
CA ALA A 321 15.93 50.16 12.64
C ALA A 321 16.81 51.33 13.11
N ALA A 322 17.27 51.31 14.37
CA ALA A 322 18.19 52.32 14.90
C ALA A 322 19.57 52.26 14.22
N GLU A 323 20.15 51.07 14.09
CA GLU A 323 21.44 50.86 13.41
C GLU A 323 21.39 51.23 11.93
N LEU A 324 20.29 50.88 11.24
CA LEU A 324 20.09 51.19 9.84
C LEU A 324 19.96 52.71 9.64
N ALA A 325 19.21 53.41 10.49
CA ALA A 325 19.09 54.86 10.43
C ALA A 325 20.44 55.56 10.63
N GLU A 326 21.27 55.07 11.56
CA GLU A 326 22.63 55.58 11.76
C GLU A 326 23.50 55.34 10.51
N TRP A 327 23.47 54.14 9.95
CA TRP A 327 24.20 53.79 8.74
C TRP A 327 23.75 54.64 7.53
N GLU A 328 22.44 54.85 7.34
CA GLU A 328 21.89 55.69 6.28
C GLU A 328 22.31 57.17 6.44
N ALA A 329 22.35 57.68 7.68
CA ALA A 329 22.83 59.02 7.98
C ALA A 329 24.32 59.17 7.63
N ARG A 330 25.17 58.21 8.01
CA ARG A 330 26.61 58.18 7.66
C ARG A 330 26.80 58.14 6.13
N CYS A 331 26.06 57.28 5.44
CA CYS A 331 26.08 57.19 3.97
C CYS A 331 25.64 58.51 3.31
N THR A 332 24.62 59.17 3.85
CA THR A 332 24.10 60.44 3.33
C THR A 332 25.10 61.58 3.54
N ASP A 333 25.77 61.65 4.69
CA ASP A 333 26.85 62.59 4.96
C ASP A 333 28.03 62.38 3.99
N ALA A 334 28.47 61.14 3.79
CA ALA A 334 29.53 60.80 2.83
C ALA A 334 29.16 61.22 1.39
N LYS A 335 27.93 60.93 0.94
CA LYS A 335 27.41 61.36 -0.37
C LYS A 335 27.38 62.89 -0.48
N THR A 336 27.02 63.60 0.58
CA THR A 336 26.95 65.07 0.61
C THR A 336 28.34 65.70 0.54
N LYS A 337 29.33 65.15 1.27
CA LYS A 337 30.73 65.56 1.19
C LYS A 337 31.31 65.33 -0.20
N ALA A 338 31.06 64.17 -0.79
CA ALA A 338 31.55 63.83 -2.13
C ALA A 338 30.94 64.71 -3.23
N LYS A 339 29.69 65.18 -3.09
CA LYS A 339 29.09 66.14 -4.04
C LYS A 339 29.93 67.43 -4.17
N LYS A 340 30.55 67.90 -3.08
CA LYS A 340 31.42 69.08 -3.09
C LYS A 340 32.75 68.85 -3.83
N SER A 341 33.18 67.60 -3.97
CA SER A 341 34.39 67.17 -4.69
C SER A 341 34.09 66.47 -6.01
N GLN A 342 32.92 66.73 -6.62
CA GLN A 342 32.47 66.08 -7.86
C GLN A 342 32.53 64.55 -7.85
N GLY A 343 32.24 63.95 -6.69
CA GLY A 343 32.21 62.50 -6.49
C GLY A 343 33.55 61.87 -6.11
N ALA A 344 34.65 62.63 -6.10
CA ALA A 344 35.97 62.10 -5.73
C ALA A 344 35.98 61.60 -4.28
N GLY A 345 36.41 60.34 -4.09
CA GLY A 345 36.57 59.70 -2.78
C GLY A 345 35.33 58.99 -2.21
N LEU A 346 34.17 59.07 -2.88
CA LEU A 346 32.92 58.47 -2.36
C LEU A 346 33.02 56.95 -2.16
N ALA A 347 33.61 56.23 -3.11
CA ALA A 347 33.73 54.77 -3.04
C ALA A 347 34.51 54.32 -1.79
N ARG A 348 35.62 55.00 -1.46
CA ARG A 348 36.42 54.72 -0.27
C ARG A 348 35.66 55.06 1.01
N ALA A 349 34.99 56.22 1.05
CA ALA A 349 34.18 56.61 2.21
C ALA A 349 33.04 55.61 2.49
N LEU A 350 32.38 55.09 1.45
CA LEU A 350 31.36 54.05 1.61
C LEU A 350 31.97 52.70 2.03
N GLN A 351 33.16 52.35 1.56
CA GLN A 351 33.89 51.16 2.03
C GLN A 351 34.26 51.28 3.51
N ASP A 352 34.73 52.46 3.96
CA ASP A 352 35.09 52.72 5.36
C ASP A 352 33.85 52.68 6.29
N ILE A 353 32.67 53.07 5.79
CA ILE A 353 31.39 52.96 6.53
C ILE A 353 30.97 51.50 6.70
N GLY A 354 31.26 50.66 5.69
CA GLY A 354 30.89 49.25 5.65
C GLY A 354 29.47 48.99 5.11
N PRO A 355 29.08 47.71 5.01
CA PRO A 355 27.75 47.32 4.53
C PRO A 355 26.64 47.77 5.49
N ALA A 356 25.41 47.84 4.97
CA ALA A 356 24.24 48.08 5.81
C ALA A 356 24.09 46.96 6.85
N PRO A 357 23.63 47.27 8.08
CA PRO A 357 23.36 46.25 9.08
C PRO A 357 22.31 45.27 8.51
N PRO A 358 22.55 43.96 8.63
CA PRO A 358 21.68 42.99 7.98
C PRO A 358 20.36 42.88 8.74
N ALA A 359 19.25 42.74 8.00
CA ALA A 359 17.93 42.62 8.61
C ALA A 359 17.85 41.38 9.54
N PRO A 360 17.05 41.44 10.63
CA PRO A 360 16.68 40.28 11.42
C PRO A 360 16.02 39.20 10.55
N LEU A 361 16.22 37.92 10.92
CA LEU A 361 15.65 36.82 10.15
C LEU A 361 14.16 36.68 10.46
N LEU A 362 13.35 36.46 9.41
CA LEU A 362 11.92 36.23 9.58
C LEU A 362 11.66 35.05 10.55
N PRO A 363 10.91 35.25 11.65
CA PRO A 363 10.74 34.27 12.71
C PRO A 363 9.64 33.26 12.35
N ARG A 364 9.84 32.53 11.25
CA ARG A 364 8.89 31.56 10.71
C ARG A 364 9.51 30.17 10.76
N VAL A 365 8.89 29.30 11.54
CA VAL A 365 9.26 27.89 11.70
C VAL A 365 8.37 27.03 10.81
N THR A 366 7.10 27.43 10.64
CA THR A 366 6.11 26.68 9.86
C THR A 366 5.44 27.52 8.78
N VAL A 367 5.00 26.85 7.71
CA VAL A 367 4.19 27.42 6.62
C VAL A 367 3.13 26.40 6.18
N ALA A 368 1.89 26.84 5.99
CA ALA A 368 0.78 25.96 5.62
C ALA A 368 0.40 26.08 4.14
N ASP A 369 0.38 27.30 3.62
CA ASP A 369 0.14 27.60 2.20
C ASP A 369 1.40 28.24 1.62
N PHE A 370 1.95 27.62 0.57
CA PHE A 370 3.14 28.11 -0.10
C PHE A 370 3.14 27.84 -1.59
N THR A 371 3.75 28.77 -2.32
CA THR A 371 4.22 28.56 -3.70
C THR A 371 5.73 28.36 -3.70
N ALA A 372 6.29 27.86 -4.80
CA ALA A 372 7.74 27.82 -4.97
C ALA A 372 8.38 29.21 -4.83
N GLU A 373 7.70 30.28 -5.28
CA GLU A 373 8.07 31.68 -5.00
C GLU A 373 8.09 32.03 -3.52
N GLY A 374 6.98 31.78 -2.83
CA GLY A 374 6.82 32.14 -1.43
C GLY A 374 7.87 31.45 -0.57
N LEU A 375 8.07 30.15 -0.80
CA LEU A 375 9.06 29.35 -0.08
C LEU A 375 10.49 29.83 -0.33
N ALA A 376 10.85 30.15 -1.59
CA ALA A 376 12.19 30.66 -1.91
C ALA A 376 12.47 32.01 -1.23
N LYS A 377 11.49 32.93 -1.22
CA LYS A 377 11.61 34.22 -0.51
C LYS A 377 11.71 34.03 1.00
N LEU A 378 10.91 33.12 1.55
CA LEU A 378 10.93 32.80 2.97
C LEU A 378 12.30 32.25 3.39
N LEU A 379 12.85 31.28 2.66
CA LEU A 379 14.18 30.74 2.96
C LEU A 379 15.29 31.77 2.73
N ALA A 380 15.15 32.66 1.74
CA ALA A 380 16.14 33.72 1.50
C ALA A 380 16.19 34.79 2.62
N ALA A 381 15.06 35.09 3.28
CA ALA A 381 14.98 36.14 4.30
C ALA A 381 14.80 35.61 5.75
N GLY A 382 14.49 34.33 5.90
CA GLY A 382 14.17 33.68 7.16
C GLY A 382 15.22 32.65 7.59
N TRP A 383 14.82 31.81 8.53
CA TRP A 383 15.64 30.74 9.05
C TRP A 383 15.94 29.69 7.97
N PRO A 384 17.08 28.97 8.04
CA PRO A 384 17.47 27.99 7.04
C PRO A 384 16.71 26.65 7.14
N THR A 385 15.79 26.54 8.10
CA THR A 385 14.97 25.37 8.37
C THR A 385 13.52 25.78 8.48
N VAL A 386 12.61 25.03 7.84
CA VAL A 386 11.18 25.30 7.86
C VAL A 386 10.39 23.99 7.82
N GLY A 387 9.18 24.01 8.35
CA GLY A 387 8.19 22.94 8.20
C GLY A 387 7.05 23.39 7.30
N ALA A 388 6.80 22.68 6.22
CA ALA A 388 5.59 22.82 5.42
C ALA A 388 4.51 21.87 5.96
N PHE A 389 3.59 22.37 6.79
CA PHE A 389 2.57 21.55 7.50
C PHE A 389 1.18 22.07 7.18
N THR A 390 0.33 21.20 6.61
CA THR A 390 -1.06 21.55 6.32
C THR A 390 -1.99 20.36 6.58
N ASP A 391 -3.13 20.65 7.20
CA ASP A 391 -4.24 19.71 7.36
C ASP A 391 -5.11 19.59 6.09
N GLU A 392 -4.85 20.45 5.09
CA GLU A 392 -5.52 20.52 3.80
C GLU A 392 -4.50 20.52 2.65
N ALA A 393 -4.11 19.33 2.19
CA ALA A 393 -3.20 19.18 1.06
C ALA A 393 -3.70 19.82 -0.26
N ALA A 394 -5.00 20.12 -0.36
CA ALA A 394 -5.56 20.88 -1.49
C ALA A 394 -4.95 22.28 -1.64
N LEU A 395 -4.47 22.90 -0.56
CA LEU A 395 -3.77 24.18 -0.63
C LEU A 395 -2.46 24.05 -1.41
N VAL A 396 -1.77 22.91 -1.28
CA VAL A 396 -0.52 22.60 -1.97
C VAL A 396 -0.79 22.08 -3.39
N PHE A 397 -1.76 21.17 -3.57
CA PHE A 397 -2.05 20.51 -4.85
C PHE A 397 -3.07 21.24 -5.74
N GLY A 398 -3.83 22.20 -5.20
CA GLY A 398 -4.95 22.88 -5.88
C GLY A 398 -4.86 24.41 -5.90
N GLY A 399 -3.83 25.02 -5.32
CA GLY A 399 -3.63 26.47 -5.31
C GLY A 399 -3.37 27.07 -6.71
N HIS A 400 -3.45 28.41 -6.80
CA HIS A 400 -3.25 29.20 -8.04
C HIS A 400 -1.89 28.96 -8.75
N GLY A 401 -0.95 28.26 -8.12
CA GLY A 401 0.35 27.87 -8.66
C GLY A 401 0.44 26.44 -9.23
N MET A 402 -0.68 25.75 -9.47
CA MET A 402 -0.70 24.34 -9.92
C MET A 402 -1.46 24.13 -11.25
N THR A 403 -1.19 24.97 -12.26
CA THR A 403 -1.40 24.57 -13.66
C THR A 403 -0.41 23.45 -14.01
N LYS A 404 -0.71 22.55 -14.97
CA LYS A 404 0.19 21.44 -15.36
C LYS A 404 1.66 21.87 -15.53
N GLU A 405 1.90 23.06 -16.10
CA GLU A 405 3.24 23.63 -16.28
C GLU A 405 3.92 24.06 -14.96
N THR A 406 3.15 24.59 -14.00
CA THR A 406 3.69 25.12 -12.74
C THR A 406 3.89 24.02 -11.68
N VAL A 407 3.05 22.97 -11.71
CA VAL A 407 3.23 21.75 -10.89
C VAL A 407 4.59 21.13 -11.15
N THR A 408 4.92 20.94 -12.42
CA THR A 408 6.18 20.35 -12.90
C THR A 408 7.40 21.08 -12.31
N ARG A 409 7.40 22.41 -12.39
CA ARG A 409 8.52 23.24 -11.90
C ARG A 409 8.63 23.22 -10.38
N THR A 410 7.49 23.27 -9.70
CA THR A 410 7.41 23.27 -8.23
C THR A 410 7.90 21.94 -7.69
N ALA A 411 7.41 20.82 -8.22
CA ALA A 411 7.85 19.47 -7.85
C ALA A 411 9.36 19.29 -8.01
N GLY A 412 9.94 19.70 -9.14
CA GLY A 412 11.39 19.62 -9.36
C GLY A 412 12.21 20.47 -8.38
N THR A 413 11.72 21.66 -8.02
CA THR A 413 12.39 22.54 -7.02
C THR A 413 12.36 21.91 -5.64
N LEU A 414 11.19 21.40 -5.23
CA LEU A 414 11.03 20.76 -3.93
C LEU A 414 11.91 19.49 -3.85
N CYS A 415 11.96 18.67 -4.91
CA CYS A 415 12.79 17.46 -4.90
C CYS A 415 14.26 17.74 -4.62
N LYS A 416 14.84 18.81 -5.19
CA LYS A 416 16.21 19.23 -4.89
C LYS A 416 16.41 19.66 -3.44
N LEU A 417 15.40 20.30 -2.85
CA LEU A 417 15.40 20.69 -1.45
C LEU A 417 15.39 19.47 -0.52
N TRP A 418 14.62 18.43 -0.88
CA TRP A 418 14.66 17.14 -0.17
C TRP A 418 16.00 16.42 -0.34
N ASP A 419 16.52 16.33 -1.58
CA ASP A 419 17.74 15.58 -1.90
C ASP A 419 19.00 16.21 -1.26
N SER A 420 19.16 17.53 -1.38
CA SER A 420 20.43 18.20 -1.11
C SER A 420 20.32 19.48 -0.28
N GLY A 421 19.10 19.89 0.08
CA GLY A 421 18.89 21.16 0.76
C GLY A 421 19.20 22.39 -0.09
N THR A 422 19.21 22.24 -1.42
CA THR A 422 19.49 23.34 -2.34
C THR A 422 18.23 23.85 -3.01
N LEU A 423 18.14 25.17 -3.16
CA LEU A 423 17.09 25.83 -3.93
C LEU A 423 17.76 26.69 -4.99
N ASP A 424 17.59 26.31 -6.26
CA ASP A 424 18.22 26.96 -7.41
C ASP A 424 17.15 27.66 -8.25
N ARG A 425 17.30 28.98 -8.41
CA ARG A 425 16.35 29.77 -9.17
C ARG A 425 17.03 30.89 -9.96
N VAL A 426 16.72 30.94 -11.26
CA VAL A 426 17.15 32.02 -12.15
C VAL A 426 15.92 32.80 -12.63
N ARG A 427 15.91 34.13 -12.45
CA ARG A 427 14.86 35.03 -12.97
C ARG A 427 15.43 36.23 -13.69
N ALA A 428 14.68 36.74 -14.67
CA ALA A 428 15.06 37.89 -15.49
C ALA A 428 15.10 39.23 -14.73
N MET A 429 14.30 39.41 -13.66
CA MET A 429 14.26 40.67 -12.88
C MET A 429 14.90 40.58 -11.48
N ASP A 430 14.90 39.41 -10.84
CA ASP A 430 15.40 39.24 -9.46
C ASP A 430 16.86 38.72 -9.41
N GLY A 431 17.46 38.41 -10.56
CA GLY A 431 18.77 37.76 -10.66
C GLY A 431 18.73 36.23 -10.50
N ALA A 432 19.91 35.61 -10.44
CA ALA A 432 20.07 34.20 -10.08
C ALA A 432 20.30 34.08 -8.57
N THR A 433 19.43 33.37 -7.86
CA THR A 433 19.56 33.11 -6.42
C THR A 433 19.65 31.61 -6.21
N LYS A 434 20.79 31.18 -5.67
CA LYS A 434 21.04 29.79 -5.29
C LYS A 434 21.21 29.75 -3.78
N LEU A 435 20.29 29.08 -3.09
CA LEU A 435 20.33 28.91 -1.64
C LEU A 435 20.88 27.53 -1.33
N HIS A 436 21.88 27.49 -0.45
CA HIS A 436 22.53 26.29 0.05
C HIS A 436 22.18 26.06 1.52
N GLY A 437 22.40 24.83 2.01
CA GLY A 437 22.22 24.49 3.42
C GLY A 437 20.81 24.74 3.95
N ARG A 438 19.77 24.43 3.16
CA ARG A 438 18.36 24.61 3.54
C ARG A 438 17.70 23.30 3.91
N ARG A 439 16.73 23.34 4.82
CA ARG A 439 16.01 22.15 5.28
C ARG A 439 14.51 22.41 5.27
N MET A 440 13.76 21.44 4.76
CA MET A 440 12.30 21.51 4.75
C MET A 440 11.69 20.15 5.06
N ALA A 441 11.10 20.04 6.25
CA ALA A 441 10.19 18.95 6.59
C ALA A 441 8.82 19.23 5.99
N LEU A 442 8.09 18.19 5.61
CA LEU A 442 6.79 18.32 4.94
C LEU A 442 5.80 17.34 5.58
N HIS A 443 4.65 17.84 6.01
CA HIS A 443 3.52 17.01 6.43
C HIS A 443 2.26 17.48 5.73
N LEU A 444 1.75 16.63 4.84
CA LEU A 444 0.54 16.86 4.07
C LEU A 444 -0.54 15.89 4.55
N LEU A 445 -1.62 16.43 5.06
CA LEU A 445 -2.82 15.67 5.35
C LEU A 445 -3.81 15.90 4.21
N ALA A 446 -4.18 14.83 3.52
CA ALA A 446 -5.02 14.89 2.34
C ALA A 446 -6.36 14.18 2.58
N GLN A 447 -7.41 14.70 1.96
CA GLN A 447 -8.64 13.94 1.77
C GLN A 447 -8.43 12.91 0.64
N PRO A 448 -9.17 11.77 0.65
CA PRO A 448 -9.07 10.74 -0.38
C PRO A 448 -9.12 11.26 -1.81
N VAL A 449 -10.08 12.13 -2.13
CA VAL A 449 -10.26 12.70 -3.49
C VAL A 449 -9.01 13.44 -3.99
N ILE A 450 -8.33 14.19 -3.11
CA ILE A 450 -7.11 14.93 -3.47
C ILE A 450 -5.93 13.96 -3.65
N ALA A 451 -5.83 12.96 -2.78
CA ALA A 451 -4.78 11.96 -2.84
C ALA A 451 -4.91 11.07 -4.10
N GLU A 452 -6.12 10.58 -4.41
CA GLU A 452 -6.41 9.81 -5.63
C GLU A 452 -6.01 10.59 -6.89
N ARG A 453 -6.35 11.89 -6.94
CA ARG A 453 -5.97 12.76 -8.05
C ARG A 453 -4.45 12.92 -8.16
N ALA A 454 -3.74 13.12 -7.05
CA ALA A 454 -2.29 13.28 -7.04
C ALA A 454 -1.56 11.98 -7.42
N LEU A 455 -2.05 10.83 -6.93
CA LEU A 455 -1.51 9.50 -7.24
C LEU A 455 -1.74 9.11 -8.71
N SER A 456 -2.83 9.59 -9.31
CA SER A 456 -3.17 9.36 -10.72
C SER A 456 -2.50 10.34 -11.69
N ASP A 457 -1.75 11.33 -11.19
CA ASP A 457 -1.10 12.34 -12.03
C ASP A 457 0.33 11.89 -12.39
N ASP A 458 0.57 11.66 -13.68
CA ASP A 458 1.86 11.19 -14.21
C ASP A 458 3.03 12.13 -13.91
N VAL A 459 2.80 13.43 -13.66
CA VAL A 459 3.85 14.39 -13.33
C VAL A 459 4.20 14.29 -11.85
N LEU A 460 3.21 14.28 -10.96
CA LEU A 460 3.46 14.17 -9.51
C LEU A 460 4.01 12.80 -9.12
N SER A 461 3.51 11.74 -9.75
CA SER A 461 4.03 10.37 -9.60
C SER A 461 5.36 10.18 -10.34
N GLY A 462 5.49 10.67 -11.57
CA GLY A 462 6.66 10.46 -12.44
C GLY A 462 7.86 11.38 -12.19
N GLN A 463 7.68 12.58 -11.61
CA GLN A 463 8.81 13.46 -11.25
C GLN A 463 9.41 13.16 -9.86
N GLY A 464 8.93 12.12 -9.19
CA GLY A 464 9.51 11.62 -7.95
C GLY A 464 9.23 12.46 -6.71
N PHE A 465 8.31 13.43 -6.77
CA PHE A 465 7.86 14.16 -5.57
C PHE A 465 7.15 13.21 -4.60
N LEU A 466 6.12 12.49 -5.08
CA LEU A 466 5.38 11.55 -4.23
C LEU A 466 6.23 10.38 -3.75
N ALA A 467 7.23 9.96 -4.54
CA ALA A 467 8.20 8.93 -4.17
C ALA A 467 9.08 9.31 -2.97
N ARG A 468 9.23 10.62 -2.69
CA ARG A 468 9.95 11.14 -1.50
C ARG A 468 9.04 11.31 -0.28
N CYS A 469 7.72 11.13 -0.44
CA CYS A 469 6.78 11.15 0.66
C CYS A 469 6.56 9.75 1.23
N LEU A 470 6.64 9.63 2.56
CA LEU A 470 6.15 8.47 3.31
C LEU A 470 4.61 8.49 3.24
N LEU A 471 4.03 7.55 2.49
CA LEU A 471 2.59 7.47 2.24
C LEU A 471 1.87 6.70 3.34
N ALA A 472 0.72 7.22 3.79
CA ALA A 472 -0.17 6.54 4.71
C ALA A 472 -1.63 6.73 4.28
N TRP A 473 -2.42 5.67 4.20
CA TRP A 473 -3.87 5.75 4.03
C TRP A 473 -4.56 4.73 4.94
N PRO A 474 -4.61 5.01 6.25
CA PRO A 474 -5.17 4.11 7.24
C PRO A 474 -6.68 3.95 7.09
N GLN A 475 -7.21 2.89 7.73
CA GLN A 475 -8.64 2.67 7.84
C GLN A 475 -9.28 3.76 8.71
N SER A 476 -10.44 4.25 8.26
CA SER A 476 -11.20 5.27 8.98
C SER A 476 -11.61 4.77 10.36
N THR A 477 -11.49 5.63 11.36
CA THR A 477 -11.95 5.37 12.73
C THR A 477 -13.33 5.98 12.97
N ALA A 478 -13.86 6.82 12.08
CA ALA A 478 -15.21 7.36 12.18
C ALA A 478 -16.27 6.27 12.45
N GLY A 479 -17.32 6.64 13.18
CA GLY A 479 -18.39 5.72 13.60
C GLY A 479 -18.05 4.82 14.80
N THR A 480 -16.78 4.56 15.10
CA THR A 480 -16.38 3.60 16.16
C THR A 480 -15.71 4.24 17.39
N ARG A 481 -15.88 5.56 17.57
CA ARG A 481 -15.14 6.38 18.55
C ARG A 481 -16.02 6.82 19.73
N PRO A 482 -16.20 5.98 20.78
CA PRO A 482 -16.92 6.41 21.99
C PRO A 482 -16.17 7.57 22.65
N TYR A 483 -16.90 8.58 23.12
CA TYR A 483 -16.32 9.75 23.77
C TYR A 483 -15.46 9.35 24.98
N LYS A 484 -14.28 9.95 25.11
CA LYS A 484 -13.40 9.79 26.27
C LYS A 484 -13.26 11.13 27.00
N ALA A 485 -13.69 11.14 28.25
CA ALA A 485 -13.61 12.30 29.14
C ALA A 485 -12.19 12.44 29.73
N GLU A 486 -11.20 12.60 28.87
CA GLU A 486 -9.79 12.75 29.27
C GLU A 486 -9.16 13.96 28.59
N SER A 487 -8.30 14.66 29.34
CA SER A 487 -7.60 15.83 28.85
C SER A 487 -6.15 15.50 28.51
N LEU A 488 -5.77 15.73 27.24
CA LEU A 488 -4.37 15.63 26.79
C LEU A 488 -3.47 16.74 27.34
N ARG A 489 -4.04 17.81 27.90
CA ARG A 489 -3.29 18.98 28.37
C ARG A 489 -2.24 18.62 29.42
N HIS A 490 -2.51 17.60 30.23
CA HIS A 490 -1.63 17.14 31.31
C HIS A 490 -1.10 15.72 31.08
N ASP A 491 -1.23 15.20 29.85
CA ASP A 491 -0.70 13.88 29.51
C ASP A 491 0.84 13.90 29.59
N ALA A 492 1.40 13.01 30.42
CA ALA A 492 2.82 12.99 30.71
C ALA A 492 3.67 12.61 29.48
N ALA A 493 3.16 11.76 28.59
CA ALA A 493 3.88 11.36 27.39
C ALA A 493 3.96 12.52 26.38
N LEU A 494 2.85 13.21 26.13
CA LEU A 494 2.84 14.42 25.31
C LEU A 494 3.67 15.55 25.93
N GLY A 495 3.65 15.69 27.26
CA GLY A 495 4.53 16.61 27.99
C GLY A 495 6.01 16.34 27.73
N ARG A 496 6.44 15.07 27.86
CA ARG A 496 7.83 14.64 27.58
C ARG A 496 8.22 14.88 26.12
N MET A 497 7.37 14.50 25.17
CA MET A 497 7.62 14.73 23.75
C MET A 497 7.77 16.23 23.46
N ALA A 498 6.82 17.06 23.88
CA ALA A 498 6.87 18.50 23.62
C ALA A 498 8.09 19.16 24.26
N HIS A 499 8.49 18.73 25.46
CA HIS A 499 9.72 19.20 26.09
C HIS A 499 10.93 18.85 25.24
N ARG A 500 11.05 17.58 24.82
CA ARG A 500 12.19 17.09 24.04
C ARG A 500 12.29 17.77 22.67
N LEU A 501 11.18 17.90 21.95
CA LEU A 501 11.13 18.63 20.69
C LEU A 501 11.48 20.11 20.88
N GLY A 502 11.02 20.72 21.98
CA GLY A 502 11.35 22.08 22.33
C GLY A 502 12.83 22.28 22.68
N GLU A 503 13.53 21.27 23.21
CA GLU A 503 14.99 21.30 23.36
C GLU A 503 15.67 21.33 22.01
N LEU A 504 15.33 20.40 21.10
CA LEU A 504 15.92 20.33 19.76
C LEU A 504 15.73 21.63 18.97
N HIS A 505 14.55 22.25 19.04
CA HIS A 505 14.29 23.55 18.41
C HIS A 505 15.17 24.69 18.94
N ARG A 506 15.60 24.61 20.19
CA ARG A 506 16.42 25.65 20.84
C ARG A 506 17.92 25.38 20.70
N GLU A 507 18.31 24.25 20.14
CA GLU A 507 19.72 23.96 19.88
C GLU A 507 20.29 25.01 18.91
N PRO A 508 21.52 25.50 19.14
CA PRO A 508 22.19 26.37 18.21
C PRO A 508 22.28 25.72 16.83
N LEU A 509 21.89 26.46 15.79
CA LEU A 509 21.98 25.95 14.43
C LEU A 509 23.45 25.80 14.00
N PRO A 510 23.85 24.66 13.44
CA PRO A 510 25.18 24.48 12.89
C PRO A 510 25.27 25.22 11.55
N LEU A 511 25.69 26.48 11.58
CA LEU A 511 25.82 27.34 10.40
C LEU A 511 27.24 27.28 9.83
N ALA A 512 27.36 27.43 8.51
CA ALA A 512 28.64 27.63 7.85
C ALA A 512 29.34 28.91 8.36
N GLU A 513 30.67 28.92 8.33
CA GLU A 513 31.45 30.04 8.86
C GLU A 513 31.10 31.36 8.16
N GLY A 514 30.71 32.37 8.95
CA GLY A 514 30.33 33.70 8.44
C GLY A 514 28.93 33.78 7.86
N GLU A 515 28.19 32.68 7.76
CA GLU A 515 26.85 32.62 7.18
C GLU A 515 25.76 32.69 8.26
N ARG A 516 24.65 33.37 7.96
CA ARG A 516 23.49 33.47 8.88
C ARG A 516 22.40 32.45 8.56
N GLN A 517 22.43 31.88 7.37
CA GLN A 517 21.32 31.14 6.80
C GLN A 517 21.79 29.94 5.96
N GLU A 518 23.05 29.53 6.06
CA GLU A 518 23.54 28.32 5.40
C GLU A 518 23.89 27.29 6.46
N LEU A 519 23.13 26.20 6.52
CA LEU A 519 23.44 25.10 7.45
C LEU A 519 24.64 24.31 6.97
N GLN A 520 25.50 23.96 7.92
CA GLN A 520 26.55 22.96 7.80
C GLN A 520 26.37 21.90 8.91
N PRO A 521 25.33 21.04 8.81
CA PRO A 521 25.02 20.09 9.87
C PRO A 521 26.17 19.12 10.13
N ARG A 522 26.31 18.72 11.39
CA ARG A 522 27.34 17.73 11.77
C ARG A 522 26.99 16.34 11.21
N PRO A 523 27.99 15.50 10.90
CA PRO A 523 27.73 14.15 10.40
C PRO A 523 27.29 13.21 11.53
N LEU A 524 26.31 12.36 11.22
CA LEU A 524 25.92 11.17 11.98
C LEU A 524 26.35 9.93 11.21
N HIS A 525 27.23 9.12 11.81
CA HIS A 525 27.75 7.92 11.18
C HIS A 525 26.94 6.68 11.57
N LEU A 526 27.02 5.62 10.78
CA LEU A 526 26.47 4.33 11.15
C LEU A 526 27.53 3.52 11.89
N SER A 527 27.15 2.88 13.00
CA SER A 527 27.97 1.81 13.56
C SER A 527 28.17 0.69 12.52
N ALA A 528 29.23 -0.10 12.66
CA ALA A 528 29.50 -1.21 11.72
C ALA A 528 28.30 -2.19 11.60
N LYS A 529 27.61 -2.47 12.71
CA LYS A 529 26.42 -3.32 12.73
C LYS A 529 25.21 -2.63 12.07
N ALA A 530 25.02 -1.33 12.32
CA ALA A 530 23.96 -0.55 11.69
C ALA A 530 24.13 -0.47 10.17
N LYS A 531 25.37 -0.27 9.70
CA LYS A 531 25.70 -0.29 8.28
C LYS A 531 25.39 -1.65 7.65
N ALA A 532 25.75 -2.75 8.29
CA ALA A 532 25.44 -4.09 7.80
C ALA A 532 23.93 -4.34 7.69
N ALA A 533 23.15 -3.95 8.72
CA ALA A 533 21.69 -4.06 8.69
C ALA A 533 21.06 -3.21 7.58
N TRP A 534 21.54 -1.98 7.39
CA TRP A 534 21.08 -1.09 6.33
C TRP A 534 21.39 -1.65 4.94
N VAL A 535 22.57 -2.24 4.72
CA VAL A 535 22.93 -2.88 3.44
C VAL A 535 21.99 -4.07 3.15
N GLN A 536 21.70 -4.90 4.14
CA GLN A 536 20.76 -6.02 3.98
C GLN A 536 19.37 -5.55 3.56
N LEU A 537 18.88 -4.48 4.19
CA LEU A 537 17.61 -3.86 3.83
C LEU A 537 17.64 -3.31 2.40
N HIS A 538 18.68 -2.54 2.06
CA HIS A 538 18.86 -1.97 0.73
C HIS A 538 18.79 -3.05 -0.36
N ASP A 539 19.57 -4.12 -0.20
CA ASP A 539 19.66 -5.19 -1.19
C ASP A 539 18.35 -5.99 -1.29
N ALA A 540 17.63 -6.16 -0.18
CA ALA A 540 16.31 -6.79 -0.18
C ALA A 540 15.26 -5.95 -0.92
N VAL A 541 15.24 -4.63 -0.71
CA VAL A 541 14.34 -3.71 -1.43
C VAL A 541 14.70 -3.68 -2.93
N GLU A 542 15.98 -3.62 -3.28
CA GLU A 542 16.46 -3.67 -4.66
C GLU A 542 16.02 -4.96 -5.37
N ALA A 543 16.19 -6.11 -4.72
CA ALA A 543 15.71 -7.40 -5.24
C ALA A 543 14.18 -7.41 -5.44
N GLY A 544 13.43 -6.77 -4.54
CA GLY A 544 11.99 -6.64 -4.64
C GLY A 544 11.49 -5.79 -5.82
N MET A 545 12.34 -4.97 -6.43
CA MET A 545 12.01 -4.15 -7.61
C MET A 545 12.17 -4.90 -8.96
N THR A 546 12.65 -6.15 -8.94
CA THR A 546 12.76 -6.99 -10.15
C THR A 546 11.38 -7.27 -10.77
N PRO A 547 11.28 -7.56 -12.08
CA PRO A 547 10.00 -7.94 -12.68
C PRO A 547 9.35 -9.12 -11.95
N GLY A 548 8.10 -8.95 -11.51
CA GLY A 548 7.39 -9.95 -10.70
C GLY A 548 7.69 -9.90 -9.20
N GLY A 549 8.63 -9.07 -8.76
CA GLY A 549 8.91 -8.83 -7.34
C GLY A 549 7.86 -7.95 -6.66
N GLN A 550 7.84 -7.97 -5.32
CA GLN A 550 6.85 -7.30 -4.46
C GLN A 550 6.73 -5.78 -4.74
N PHE A 551 7.82 -5.12 -5.14
CA PHE A 551 7.87 -3.68 -5.36
C PHE A 551 7.97 -3.30 -6.84
N ALA A 552 7.71 -4.24 -7.75
CA ALA A 552 7.82 -4.02 -9.19
C ALA A 552 6.94 -2.88 -9.71
N THR A 553 5.78 -2.65 -9.08
CA THR A 553 4.80 -1.60 -9.44
C THR A 553 5.07 -0.26 -8.74
N VAL A 554 5.97 -0.23 -7.74
CA VAL A 554 6.28 0.96 -6.92
C VAL A 554 7.78 1.25 -6.84
N LYS A 555 8.52 0.93 -7.90
CA LYS A 555 9.97 1.19 -7.99
C LYS A 555 10.38 2.61 -7.59
N PRO A 556 9.64 3.69 -7.96
CA PRO A 556 9.98 5.04 -7.54
C PRO A 556 10.07 5.17 -6.01
N TRP A 557 9.10 4.64 -5.26
CA TRP A 557 9.10 4.63 -3.80
C TRP A 557 10.17 3.71 -3.24
N ALA A 558 10.25 2.47 -3.74
CA ALA A 558 11.21 1.46 -3.28
C ALA A 558 12.66 1.95 -3.40
N SER A 559 13.01 2.62 -4.50
CA SER A 559 14.35 3.19 -4.72
C SER A 559 14.74 4.29 -3.72
N LYS A 560 13.76 4.90 -3.04
CA LYS A 560 13.98 5.95 -2.02
C LYS A 560 13.92 5.40 -0.60
N THR A 561 13.37 4.21 -0.39
CA THR A 561 13.22 3.60 0.94
C THR A 561 14.53 3.48 1.71
N PRO A 562 15.67 3.03 1.13
CA PRO A 562 16.93 2.97 1.88
C PRO A 562 17.40 4.33 2.39
N GLU A 563 17.14 5.41 1.63
CA GLU A 563 17.45 6.76 2.07
C GLU A 563 16.48 7.20 3.18
N GLN A 564 15.18 6.94 3.06
CA GLN A 564 14.18 7.24 4.09
C GLN A 564 14.53 6.60 5.44
N VAL A 565 15.05 5.37 5.42
CA VAL A 565 15.49 4.66 6.63
C VAL A 565 16.57 5.45 7.35
N LEU A 566 17.57 5.98 6.63
CA LEU A 566 18.63 6.79 7.23
C LEU A 566 18.06 8.08 7.81
N ARG A 567 17.12 8.73 7.11
CA ARG A 567 16.47 9.96 7.59
C ARG A 567 15.71 9.71 8.90
N ILE A 568 14.87 8.67 8.93
CA ILE A 568 14.11 8.29 10.14
C ILE A 568 15.07 7.93 11.27
N ALA A 569 16.10 7.10 10.99
CA ALA A 569 17.07 6.68 12.00
C ALA A 569 17.84 7.86 12.60
N GLY A 570 18.23 8.84 11.80
CA GLY A 570 18.88 10.05 12.30
C GLY A 570 17.94 10.92 13.14
N VAL A 571 16.67 11.07 12.75
CA VAL A 571 15.66 11.76 13.58
C VAL A 571 15.48 11.05 14.93
N LEU A 572 15.30 9.73 14.94
CA LEU A 572 15.15 8.95 16.17
C LEU A 572 16.40 9.03 17.06
N SER A 573 17.59 8.98 16.46
CA SER A 573 18.86 9.10 17.20
C SER A 573 19.00 10.45 17.91
N LEU A 574 18.65 11.56 17.24
CA LEU A 574 18.70 12.90 17.84
C LEU A 574 17.62 13.11 18.91
N LEU A 575 16.45 12.49 18.75
CA LEU A 575 15.42 12.49 19.77
C LEU A 575 15.89 11.81 21.05
N GLU A 576 16.60 10.70 20.95
CA GLU A 576 17.12 9.97 22.10
C GLU A 576 18.36 10.65 22.70
N SER A 577 19.21 11.26 21.87
CA SER A 577 20.38 12.03 22.31
C SER A 577 20.77 13.12 21.31
N THR A 578 20.66 14.40 21.67
CA THR A 578 21.06 15.51 20.79
C THR A 578 22.51 15.39 20.34
N GLY A 579 23.38 14.86 21.19
CA GLY A 579 24.81 14.71 20.96
C GLY A 579 25.22 13.40 20.30
N ALA A 580 24.27 12.55 19.88
CA ALA A 580 24.58 11.28 19.22
C ALA A 580 25.54 11.50 18.05
N GLN A 581 26.63 10.75 17.95
CA GLN A 581 27.55 10.81 16.80
C GLN A 581 27.38 9.60 15.86
N GLU A 582 26.78 8.53 16.39
CA GLU A 582 26.64 7.25 15.72
C GLU A 582 25.21 6.74 15.86
N ILE A 583 24.70 6.11 14.79
CA ILE A 583 23.41 5.42 14.73
C ILE A 583 23.67 3.93 14.93
N ASP A 584 22.98 3.34 15.91
CA ASP A 584 23.11 1.93 16.23
C ASP A 584 22.18 1.03 15.38
N ALA A 585 22.44 -0.28 15.42
CA ALA A 585 21.70 -1.25 14.61
C ALA A 585 20.22 -1.36 15.03
N ALA A 586 19.92 -1.16 16.31
CA ALA A 586 18.55 -1.21 16.81
C ALA A 586 17.73 -0.06 16.22
N THR A 587 18.29 1.14 16.15
CA THR A 587 17.64 2.33 15.59
C THR A 587 17.45 2.21 14.08
N ILE A 588 18.41 1.61 13.37
CA ILE A 588 18.21 1.23 11.95
C ILE A 588 17.08 0.22 11.79
N GLY A 589 16.99 -0.79 12.66
CA GLY A 589 15.88 -1.75 12.66
C GLY A 589 14.52 -1.06 12.79
N ARG A 590 14.35 -0.21 13.81
CA ARG A 590 13.11 0.57 14.01
C ARG A 590 12.76 1.45 12.81
N ALA A 591 13.75 2.15 12.27
CA ALA A 591 13.58 3.00 11.10
C ALA A 591 13.23 2.20 9.84
N ALA A 592 13.77 0.99 9.70
CA ALA A 592 13.47 0.09 8.60
C ALA A 592 12.02 -0.38 8.64
N GLU A 593 11.51 -0.79 9.80
CA GLU A 593 10.10 -1.18 9.97
C GLU A 593 9.15 -0.04 9.61
N LEU A 594 9.42 1.19 10.09
CA LEU A 594 8.63 2.37 9.75
C LEU A 594 8.64 2.65 8.24
N ALA A 595 9.83 2.64 7.62
CA ALA A 595 9.97 2.92 6.18
C ALA A 595 9.35 1.83 5.29
N LEU A 596 9.50 0.55 5.66
CA LEU A 596 8.93 -0.59 4.93
C LEU A 596 7.41 -0.61 5.04
N TRP A 597 6.84 -0.27 6.20
CA TRP A 597 5.38 -0.12 6.32
C TRP A 597 4.85 0.91 5.33
N HIS A 598 5.49 2.09 5.23
CA HIS A 598 5.12 3.12 4.25
C HIS A 598 5.32 2.69 2.80
N LEU A 599 6.34 1.86 2.51
CA LEU A 599 6.57 1.29 1.17
C LEU A 599 5.49 0.27 0.81
N ASN A 600 5.13 -0.63 1.73
CA ASN A 600 4.06 -1.59 1.55
C ASN A 600 2.72 -0.88 1.36
N GLU A 601 2.51 0.22 2.07
CA GLU A 601 1.33 1.07 1.88
C GLU A 601 1.31 1.69 0.48
N ALA A 602 2.44 2.21 -0.01
CA ALA A 602 2.54 2.67 -1.39
C ALA A 602 2.24 1.54 -2.40
N ALA A 603 2.75 0.33 -2.17
CA ALA A 603 2.47 -0.85 -3.00
C ALA A 603 0.98 -1.21 -3.00
N ARG A 604 0.35 -1.20 -1.83
CA ARG A 604 -1.09 -1.44 -1.64
C ARG A 604 -1.92 -0.43 -2.43
N LEU A 605 -1.54 0.86 -2.37
CA LEU A 605 -2.23 1.93 -3.08
C LEU A 605 -1.98 1.90 -4.60
N ALA A 606 -0.76 1.59 -5.05
CA ALA A 606 -0.46 1.47 -6.48
C ALA A 606 -1.24 0.32 -7.14
N GLY A 607 -1.44 -0.80 -6.42
CA GLY A 607 -2.30 -1.91 -6.87
C GLY A 607 -3.78 -1.54 -7.02
N THR A 608 -4.19 -0.35 -6.56
CA THR A 608 -5.57 0.16 -6.65
C THR A 608 -5.74 1.28 -7.68
N ALA A 609 -4.64 1.92 -8.10
CA ALA A 609 -4.66 3.11 -8.96
C ALA A 609 -4.76 2.76 -10.46
N GLU A 610 -4.55 1.50 -10.86
CA GLU A 610 -4.90 1.01 -12.20
C GLU A 610 -6.40 0.74 -12.31
N LEU A 611 -7.24 1.77 -12.08
CA LEU A 611 -8.63 1.69 -12.51
C LEU A 611 -8.65 1.78 -14.02
N SER A 612 -9.12 0.72 -14.68
CA SER A 612 -9.37 0.79 -16.12
C SER A 612 -10.35 1.96 -16.39
N PRO A 613 -10.22 2.68 -17.53
CA PRO A 613 -11.13 3.78 -17.89
C PRO A 613 -12.61 3.40 -17.72
N GLU A 614 -12.96 2.15 -17.99
CA GLU A 614 -14.29 1.58 -17.92
C GLU A 614 -14.88 1.58 -16.50
N VAL A 615 -14.09 1.23 -15.48
CA VAL A 615 -14.53 1.24 -14.08
C VAL A 615 -14.77 2.68 -13.59
N ARG A 616 -13.90 3.63 -13.97
CA ARG A 616 -14.08 5.06 -13.62
C ARG A 616 -15.33 5.65 -14.27
N ASP A 617 -15.62 5.24 -15.49
CA ASP A 617 -16.81 5.68 -16.22
C ASP A 617 -18.09 5.04 -15.64
N ALA A 618 -18.02 3.78 -15.22
CA ALA A 618 -19.10 3.10 -14.50
C ALA A 618 -19.45 3.80 -13.18
N GLU A 619 -18.45 4.16 -12.36
CA GLU A 619 -18.66 4.90 -11.11
C GLU A 619 -19.31 6.26 -11.34
N ALA A 620 -18.83 7.03 -12.32
CA ALA A 620 -19.40 8.34 -12.64
C ALA A 620 -20.87 8.23 -13.08
N LEU A 621 -21.20 7.19 -13.86
CA LEU A 621 -22.56 6.93 -14.30
C LEU A 621 -23.47 6.49 -13.13
N LEU A 622 -22.98 5.60 -12.27
CA LEU A 622 -23.72 5.13 -11.09
C LEU A 622 -23.99 6.25 -10.09
N GLY A 623 -22.94 7.04 -9.75
CA GLY A 623 -23.06 8.20 -8.86
C GLY A 623 -24.08 9.21 -9.39
N TRP A 624 -24.04 9.52 -10.69
CA TRP A 624 -25.05 10.39 -11.29
C TRP A 624 -26.48 9.82 -11.20
N CYS A 625 -26.66 8.50 -11.34
CA CYS A 625 -27.97 7.89 -11.15
C CYS A 625 -28.46 8.04 -9.70
N HIS A 626 -27.58 7.82 -8.72
CA HIS A 626 -27.90 7.97 -7.30
C HIS A 626 -28.20 9.41 -6.91
N ASP A 627 -27.35 10.36 -7.32
CA ASP A 627 -27.52 11.80 -7.06
C ASP A 627 -28.83 12.35 -7.66
N THR A 628 -29.28 11.76 -8.77
CA THR A 628 -30.54 12.14 -9.43
C THR A 628 -31.73 11.27 -9.02
N GLY A 629 -31.55 10.35 -8.06
CA GLY A 629 -32.60 9.49 -7.54
C GLY A 629 -33.18 8.50 -8.56
N ARG A 630 -32.41 8.14 -9.59
CA ARG A 630 -32.85 7.27 -10.68
C ARG A 630 -32.82 5.81 -10.26
N THR A 631 -33.99 5.17 -10.29
CA THR A 631 -34.14 3.71 -10.17
C THR A 631 -34.21 3.03 -11.54
N LEU A 632 -34.50 3.79 -12.60
CA LEU A 632 -34.48 3.35 -14.00
C LEU A 632 -33.62 4.30 -14.84
N LEU A 633 -32.74 3.73 -15.64
CA LEU A 633 -31.84 4.44 -16.54
C LEU A 633 -32.20 4.14 -18.00
N TYR A 634 -32.59 5.17 -18.75
CA TYR A 634 -32.74 5.11 -20.20
C TYR A 634 -31.48 5.61 -20.90
N SER A 635 -30.93 4.85 -21.85
CA SER A 635 -29.65 5.17 -22.51
C SER A 635 -29.58 6.59 -23.09
N ARG A 636 -30.67 7.12 -23.66
CA ARG A 636 -30.68 8.48 -24.24
C ARG A 636 -30.58 9.57 -23.18
N ASP A 637 -31.04 9.31 -21.95
CA ASP A 637 -30.92 10.26 -20.84
C ASP A 637 -29.48 10.30 -20.35
N ALA A 638 -28.82 9.14 -20.21
CA ALA A 638 -27.40 9.08 -19.91
C ALA A 638 -26.57 9.85 -20.95
N LEU A 639 -26.83 9.62 -22.24
CA LEU A 639 -26.08 10.25 -23.33
C LEU A 639 -26.30 11.77 -23.47
N ARG A 640 -27.40 12.31 -22.92
CA ARG A 640 -27.75 13.75 -23.01
C ARG A 640 -27.50 14.51 -21.72
N LEU A 641 -27.86 13.91 -20.59
CA LEU A 641 -27.93 14.55 -19.27
C LEU A 641 -26.90 13.98 -18.29
N GLY A 642 -26.34 12.79 -18.56
CA GLY A 642 -25.33 12.16 -17.74
C GLY A 642 -24.00 12.93 -17.69
N PRO A 643 -23.01 12.42 -16.93
CA PRO A 643 -21.69 13.03 -16.83
C PRO A 643 -21.05 13.21 -18.20
N GLY A 644 -20.30 14.30 -18.41
CA GLY A 644 -19.75 14.65 -19.74
C GLY A 644 -18.97 13.53 -20.41
N ARG A 645 -18.22 12.74 -19.64
CA ARG A 645 -17.46 11.54 -20.09
C ARG A 645 -18.33 10.38 -20.59
N ILE A 646 -19.58 10.27 -20.12
CA ILE A 646 -20.51 9.19 -20.47
C ILE A 646 -21.39 9.54 -21.67
N ARG A 647 -21.31 10.77 -22.18
CA ARG A 647 -22.18 11.23 -23.28
C ARG A 647 -21.81 10.65 -24.65
N GLU A 648 -20.69 9.96 -24.73
CA GLU A 648 -20.27 9.19 -25.88
C GLU A 648 -20.82 7.75 -25.79
N ARG A 649 -21.36 7.24 -26.91
CA ARG A 649 -22.04 5.94 -26.97
C ARG A 649 -21.14 4.76 -26.59
N GLU A 650 -19.89 4.76 -27.05
CA GLU A 650 -18.95 3.67 -26.80
C GLU A 650 -18.56 3.61 -25.32
N THR A 651 -18.26 4.77 -24.74
CA THR A 651 -17.94 4.93 -23.31
C THR A 651 -19.13 4.58 -22.41
N PHE A 652 -20.35 5.00 -22.76
CA PHE A 652 -21.57 4.56 -22.05
C PHE A 652 -21.74 3.04 -22.08
N THR A 653 -21.49 2.41 -23.23
CA THR A 653 -21.69 0.96 -23.38
C THR A 653 -20.70 0.18 -22.51
N ARG A 654 -19.42 0.59 -22.47
CA ARG A 654 -18.41 -0.02 -21.59
C ARG A 654 -18.75 0.18 -20.11
N ALA A 655 -19.12 1.39 -19.72
CA ALA A 655 -19.53 1.71 -18.35
C ALA A 655 -20.74 0.88 -17.90
N MET A 656 -21.76 0.74 -18.76
CA MET A 656 -22.93 -0.10 -18.46
C MET A 656 -22.59 -1.57 -18.34
N GLY A 657 -21.71 -2.09 -19.20
CA GLY A 657 -21.24 -3.48 -19.11
C GLY A 657 -20.58 -3.80 -17.76
N GLU A 658 -19.81 -2.86 -17.21
CA GLU A 658 -19.22 -3.00 -15.87
C GLU A 658 -20.26 -2.93 -14.75
N LEU A 659 -21.25 -2.03 -14.85
CA LEU A 659 -22.35 -1.95 -13.88
C LEU A 659 -23.22 -3.21 -13.89
N GLU A 660 -23.46 -3.80 -15.05
CA GLU A 660 -24.17 -5.07 -15.19
C GLU A 660 -23.36 -6.23 -14.59
N ARG A 661 -22.07 -6.31 -14.94
CA ARG A 661 -21.16 -7.33 -14.42
C ARG A 661 -21.06 -7.31 -12.89
N ALA A 662 -21.05 -6.12 -12.29
CA ALA A 662 -20.98 -5.93 -10.84
C ALA A 662 -22.35 -5.94 -10.13
N GLY A 663 -23.46 -6.13 -10.86
CA GLY A 663 -24.81 -6.21 -10.30
C GLY A 663 -25.44 -4.87 -9.90
N TRP A 664 -24.82 -3.74 -10.24
CA TRP A 664 -25.38 -2.40 -9.99
C TRP A 664 -26.45 -1.97 -11.00
N ALA A 665 -26.47 -2.58 -12.19
CA ALA A 665 -27.47 -2.34 -13.21
C ALA A 665 -28.00 -3.66 -13.78
N GLU A 666 -29.31 -3.72 -14.05
CA GLU A 666 -29.96 -4.89 -14.64
C GLU A 666 -30.77 -4.46 -15.86
N PRO A 667 -30.56 -5.05 -17.05
CA PRO A 667 -31.37 -4.74 -18.21
C PRO A 667 -32.83 -5.14 -17.99
N VAL A 668 -33.77 -4.24 -18.30
CA VAL A 668 -35.20 -4.55 -18.24
C VAL A 668 -35.61 -5.28 -19.52
N GLU A 669 -35.87 -6.57 -19.44
CA GLU A 669 -36.34 -7.37 -20.58
C GLU A 669 -37.61 -6.76 -21.19
N GLY A 670 -37.62 -6.59 -22.51
CA GLY A 670 -38.71 -5.95 -23.24
C GLY A 670 -38.77 -4.42 -23.14
N GLY A 671 -38.03 -3.81 -22.21
CA GLY A 671 -38.03 -2.37 -21.95
C GLY A 671 -39.01 -1.92 -20.87
N ALA A 672 -39.12 -0.61 -20.65
CA ALA A 672 -40.00 -0.03 -19.64
C ALA A 672 -40.76 1.20 -20.17
N VAL A 673 -41.91 1.51 -19.57
CA VAL A 673 -42.63 2.76 -19.82
C VAL A 673 -42.03 3.86 -18.95
N LEU A 674 -41.42 4.85 -19.58
CA LEU A 674 -40.84 6.04 -18.96
C LEU A 674 -41.49 7.28 -19.58
N ASP A 675 -41.97 8.20 -18.74
CA ASP A 675 -42.69 9.42 -19.16
C ASP A 675 -43.85 9.14 -20.14
N GLY A 676 -44.62 8.09 -19.87
CA GLY A 676 -45.77 7.69 -20.70
C GLY A 676 -45.42 7.10 -22.07
N ARG A 677 -44.14 6.80 -22.34
CA ARG A 677 -43.69 6.18 -23.60
C ARG A 677 -42.86 4.92 -23.34
N HIS A 678 -43.09 3.89 -24.13
CA HIS A 678 -42.31 2.65 -24.05
C HIS A 678 -40.89 2.84 -24.59
N ARG A 679 -39.88 2.43 -23.81
CA ARG A 679 -38.44 2.56 -24.11
C ARG A 679 -37.78 1.19 -24.04
N ARG A 680 -37.04 0.81 -25.09
CA ARG A 680 -36.44 -0.54 -25.22
C ARG A 680 -35.10 -0.75 -24.49
N HIS A 681 -34.33 0.31 -24.28
CA HIS A 681 -32.98 0.22 -23.68
C HIS A 681 -33.00 0.85 -22.29
N VAL A 682 -33.53 0.12 -21.34
CA VAL A 682 -33.72 0.58 -19.96
C VAL A 682 -33.04 -0.39 -19.01
N TRP A 683 -32.37 0.15 -18.00
CA TRP A 683 -31.76 -0.60 -16.92
C TRP A 683 -32.38 -0.22 -15.60
N ARG A 684 -32.58 -1.20 -14.71
CA ARG A 684 -32.87 -0.98 -13.30
C ARG A 684 -31.55 -0.75 -12.57
N ILE A 685 -31.45 0.33 -11.82
CA ILE A 685 -30.26 0.69 -11.07
C ILE A 685 -30.46 0.30 -9.61
N ALA A 686 -29.49 -0.40 -9.03
CA ALA A 686 -29.49 -0.75 -7.62
C ALA A 686 -29.46 0.53 -6.75
N PRO A 687 -30.25 0.58 -5.66
CA PRO A 687 -30.26 1.75 -4.77
C PRO A 687 -28.90 1.96 -4.13
N ALA A 688 -28.58 3.22 -3.78
CA ALA A 688 -27.39 3.51 -2.99
C ALA A 688 -27.47 2.75 -1.65
N PRO A 689 -26.38 2.14 -1.17
CA PRO A 689 -26.36 1.50 0.14
C PRO A 689 -26.67 2.56 1.21
N GLU A 690 -27.61 2.26 2.11
CA GLU A 690 -27.90 3.13 3.26
C GLU A 690 -26.62 3.28 4.09
N GLY A 691 -26.19 4.53 4.31
CA GLY A 691 -24.83 4.88 4.76
C GLY A 691 -24.33 4.07 5.95
N GLY A 692 -23.16 3.44 5.75
CA GLY A 692 -22.32 2.83 6.78
C GLY A 692 -21.12 3.70 7.11
#